data_AF-A0AA35MCC6-F1
#
_entry.id   AF-A0AA35MCC6-F1
#
_cell.length_a   1.000
_cell.length_b   1.000
_cell.length_c   1.000
_cell.angle_alpha   90.00
_cell.angle_beta   90.00
_cell.angle_gamma   90.00
#
_symmetry.space_group_name_H-M   'P 1'
#
loop_
_entity.id
_entity.type
_entity.pdbx_description
1 polymer ?
#
loop_
_entity_poly.entity_id
_entity_poly.type
_entity_poly.pdbx_seq_one_letter_code
_entity_poly.pdbx_strand_id
1 'polypeptide(L)'
;MQALCRASGIAYARHGKYNPILNLTIGAIFLGTPFRGSGKEGHSAADVRIAIAVESDREYSRELVEYLKPGTQERPSPLDELVQQFGEMINNAKFRFKITCAYETRHTNVSAYTDKLPKSYRTKIINATGHAIVVTEVSACLDGPDRLPLSVRHNMMHKYNSPDDQNFRSIVSRLEEFVEEANDTLSKKGIRKVACNVPFRRDKFIGRDDILQQIHRRLGKTESRLALVGFGGIGRKCTKLNYCSKSRIAIEYAEQTRKNESETSILWVYAKDETSFTQGYRDIADSLCIPGRDDPKVDILKLVNRWLCDSHNGRWVMILDNADEVETFNKSSTHTNSNAKDLTQFIPRSEKGSILITSQNEMAVEDLLYDEDRDSIRIIEVRCMAELEALNLLRAKLCPPLFLENDATELIQVLEGIPLAITHASSFINTRKTTISRYLKLFREPEETQVNLLNTNIKKERSENSPTSTIIKTWQISFNRIRDSDCRAADLLALMSMFDSQGIPGDLVTQHMNELYSIDALATLMHYSFITKHQDDELYDMHALVQLATRNWLHGGDIEHWRRESLIIMEKSFPSGDYSTWPRCAVLLPHAKIVIATQRHDTDELLIQATVANNVGSYLQLRGEFAEAEKMFKLALDGRVSRLGKEHPETLSSTNNLALSRRGQGRYKDAMLLLQPVRKMVEASGKEDPQTLSSIHIIALLHQDQGNYLDAESMYRRALEGRQRVLGEEHADTLASIDSLGVPLRRQGKAEEAAKCHRTALIGREKTLGEDHEDTLSSVNNLSLALRRLKNYQEAETMNQRVLGGRRRVLGENHPRTLTSLDNLGLIQGGQGNYEKAVETHQQAWAGRAKTLGQHHPDTLTSRYNIAVALQSQSKYDEAERIYREVLEAEEKALGNMHPEVLHTVNSLATVLRVQGREEEAERLESEHCEPEEVI
;
A
#
# COMPACT_ATOMS: atom_id res chain seq x y z
N MET A 1 5.69 -6.71 32.72
CA MET A 1 5.63 -5.77 33.88
C MET A 1 6.41 -4.49 33.63
N GLN A 2 7.75 -4.53 33.51
CA GLN A 2 8.57 -3.32 33.32
C GLN A 2 8.18 -2.46 32.11
N ALA A 3 7.81 -3.08 30.98
CA ALA A 3 7.28 -2.37 29.81
C ALA A 3 5.93 -1.67 30.08
N LEU A 4 5.05 -2.27 30.89
CA LEU A 4 3.74 -1.71 31.25
C LEU A 4 3.88 -0.58 32.28
N CYS A 5 4.73 -0.76 33.30
CA CYS A 5 5.03 0.30 34.27
C CYS A 5 5.69 1.51 33.59
N ARG A 6 6.67 1.29 32.69
CA ARG A 6 7.27 2.36 31.88
C ARG A 6 6.25 3.05 30.97
N ALA A 7 5.32 2.32 30.38
CA ALA A 7 4.23 2.90 29.59
C ALA A 7 3.31 3.78 30.43
N SER A 8 3.04 3.42 31.70
CA SER A 8 2.27 4.25 32.64
C SER A 8 3.02 5.49 33.14
N GLY A 9 4.33 5.38 33.40
CA GLY A 9 5.16 6.51 33.83
C GLY A 9 5.42 7.53 32.71
N ILE A 10 5.51 7.07 31.45
CA ILE A 10 5.61 7.92 30.27
C ILE A 10 4.24 8.54 29.91
N ALA A 11 3.12 8.06 30.46
CA ALA A 11 1.79 8.62 30.20
C ALA A 11 1.59 10.05 30.75
N TYR A 12 2.53 10.58 31.54
CA TYR A 12 2.57 12.00 31.92
C TYR A 12 3.30 12.90 30.90
N ALA A 13 4.04 12.32 29.95
CA ALA A 13 4.67 13.05 28.85
C ALA A 13 3.86 12.83 27.56
N ARG A 14 3.38 13.92 26.97
CA ARG A 14 2.36 13.99 25.90
C ARG A 14 2.61 13.23 24.58
N HIS A 15 3.72 12.50 24.41
CA HIS A 15 3.97 11.69 23.21
C HIS A 15 4.79 10.45 23.56
N GLY A 16 4.16 9.26 23.56
CA GLY A 16 4.81 8.02 23.97
C GLY A 16 4.50 6.86 23.04
N LYS A 17 5.53 6.34 22.37
CA LYS A 17 5.61 5.15 21.50
C LYS A 17 4.85 3.89 21.97
N TYR A 18 4.44 3.83 23.25
CA TYR A 18 3.83 2.67 23.90
C TYR A 18 2.39 2.89 24.37
N ASN A 19 1.80 4.07 24.13
CA ASN A 19 0.40 4.36 24.45
C ASN A 19 -0.62 3.38 23.82
N PRO A 20 -0.43 2.88 22.58
CA PRO A 20 -1.33 1.88 22.00
C PRO A 20 -1.38 0.57 22.78
N ILE A 21 -0.29 0.16 23.43
CA ILE A 21 -0.22 -1.10 24.18
C ILE A 21 -1.21 -1.07 25.35
N LEU A 22 -1.22 0.02 26.14
CA LEU A 22 -2.13 0.15 27.28
C LEU A 22 -3.59 0.33 26.85
N ASN A 23 -3.84 1.03 25.75
CA ASN A 23 -5.21 1.32 25.29
C ASN A 23 -5.87 0.11 24.58
N LEU A 24 -5.08 -0.73 23.89
CA LEU A 24 -5.56 -1.89 23.15
C LEU A 24 -5.48 -3.22 23.93
N THR A 25 -4.84 -3.24 25.10
CA THR A 25 -4.81 -4.44 25.95
C THR A 25 -6.12 -4.59 26.72
N ILE A 26 -6.73 -5.77 26.61
CA ILE A 26 -8.05 -6.11 27.18
C ILE A 26 -7.88 -7.03 28.39
N GLY A 27 -6.93 -7.96 28.32
CA GLY A 27 -6.51 -8.77 29.44
C GLY A 27 -5.08 -9.30 29.29
N ALA A 28 -4.52 -9.78 30.40
CA ALA A 28 -3.19 -10.38 30.47
C ALA A 28 -3.22 -11.62 31.36
N ILE A 29 -2.62 -12.71 30.88
CA ILE A 29 -2.40 -13.93 31.67
C ILE A 29 -0.90 -14.05 31.95
N PHE A 30 -0.54 -14.23 33.23
CA PHE A 30 0.83 -14.44 33.66
C PHE A 30 1.08 -15.91 33.95
N LEU A 31 2.05 -16.50 33.26
CA LEU A 31 2.49 -17.90 33.42
C LEU A 31 3.88 -17.92 34.07
N GLY A 32 3.94 -18.16 35.39
CA GLY A 32 5.19 -18.20 36.18
C GLY A 32 5.44 -16.94 37.03
N THR A 33 6.45 -16.96 37.91
CA THR A 33 6.71 -15.87 38.88
C THR A 33 7.56 -14.73 38.34
N PRO A 34 7.04 -13.49 38.38
CA PRO A 34 7.92 -12.31 38.48
C PRO A 34 7.49 -11.31 39.57
N PHE A 35 6.66 -11.70 40.55
CA PHE A 35 5.97 -10.69 41.37
C PHE A 35 6.54 -10.38 42.75
N ARG A 36 7.39 -11.20 43.39
CA ARG A 36 7.93 -10.82 44.73
C ARG A 36 9.37 -11.25 45.02
N GLY A 37 10.04 -11.91 44.07
CA GLY A 37 11.32 -12.57 44.36
C GLY A 37 11.21 -13.58 45.52
N SER A 38 12.28 -14.32 45.84
CA SER A 38 12.23 -15.37 46.87
C SER A 38 12.49 -14.86 48.28
N GLY A 39 11.58 -14.05 48.81
CA GLY A 39 11.84 -13.29 50.03
C GLY A 39 11.39 -13.86 51.36
N LYS A 40 10.48 -14.85 51.41
CA LYS A 40 9.93 -15.27 52.70
C LYS A 40 10.15 -16.71 53.10
N GLU A 41 10.38 -17.64 52.16
CA GLU A 41 10.80 -19.00 52.50
C GLU A 41 11.77 -19.53 51.42
N GLY A 42 13.07 -19.44 51.72
CA GLY A 42 14.13 -20.37 51.29
C GLY A 42 14.59 -20.49 49.82
N HIS A 43 13.78 -20.29 48.79
CA HIS A 43 13.91 -21.20 47.63
C HIS A 43 14.47 -20.69 46.27
N SER A 44 14.58 -19.38 45.94
CA SER A 44 15.30 -18.94 44.70
C SER A 44 16.73 -18.44 44.95
N ALA A 45 17.14 -18.34 46.22
CA ALA A 45 18.54 -18.12 46.57
C ALA A 45 19.45 -19.26 46.08
N ALA A 46 18.90 -20.45 45.88
CA ALA A 46 19.61 -21.60 45.36
C ALA A 46 19.84 -21.52 43.85
N ASP A 47 18.85 -21.14 43.03
CA ASP A 47 19.03 -21.00 41.58
C ASP A 47 20.06 -19.92 41.23
N VAL A 48 20.06 -18.81 41.98
CA VAL A 48 21.07 -17.76 41.86
C VAL A 48 22.45 -18.26 42.30
N ARG A 49 22.53 -19.05 43.38
CA ARG A 49 23.80 -19.64 43.84
C ARG A 49 24.29 -20.80 42.96
N ILE A 50 23.38 -21.51 42.26
CA ILE A 50 23.67 -22.55 41.27
C ILE A 50 24.19 -21.90 39.99
N ALA A 51 23.57 -20.81 39.53
CA ALA A 51 24.06 -20.00 38.42
C ALA A 51 25.46 -19.44 38.71
N ILE A 52 25.68 -18.89 39.92
CA ILE A 52 27.00 -18.44 40.38
C ILE A 52 28.03 -19.57 40.46
N ALA A 53 27.61 -20.81 40.73
CA ALA A 53 28.51 -21.95 40.91
C ALA A 53 28.80 -22.75 39.63
N VAL A 54 27.92 -22.68 38.63
CA VAL A 54 28.00 -23.45 37.37
C VAL A 54 28.61 -22.63 36.22
N GLU A 55 28.58 -21.29 36.28
CA GLU A 55 29.15 -20.42 35.22
C GLU A 55 30.21 -19.45 35.75
N SER A 56 31.29 -19.98 36.31
CA SER A 56 32.43 -19.18 36.80
C SER A 56 33.30 -18.54 35.69
N ASP A 57 32.80 -18.34 34.46
CA ASP A 57 33.63 -17.82 33.35
C ASP A 57 32.92 -16.89 32.36
N ARG A 58 31.75 -16.33 32.71
CA ARG A 58 31.18 -15.19 31.98
C ARG A 58 30.69 -14.11 32.92
N GLU A 59 31.08 -12.89 32.61
CA GLU A 59 30.73 -11.64 33.29
C GLU A 59 29.26 -11.25 33.07
N TYR A 60 28.32 -12.17 33.31
CA TYR A 60 26.91 -11.87 33.49
C TYR A 60 26.58 -11.72 34.98
N SER A 61 25.55 -10.94 35.28
CA SER A 61 25.76 -9.61 35.84
C SER A 61 25.48 -9.67 37.35
N ARG A 62 26.44 -9.22 38.18
CA ARG A 62 26.26 -9.06 39.63
C ARG A 62 25.00 -8.23 39.97
N GLU A 63 24.63 -7.34 39.04
CA GLU A 63 23.39 -6.56 39.00
C GLU A 63 22.11 -7.40 38.99
N LEU A 64 22.00 -8.46 38.18
CA LEU A 64 20.78 -9.27 38.09
C LEU A 64 20.55 -10.06 39.38
N VAL A 65 21.65 -10.51 39.98
CA VAL A 65 21.68 -11.15 41.29
C VAL A 65 21.25 -10.19 42.40
N GLU A 66 21.66 -8.92 42.35
CA GLU A 66 21.16 -7.90 43.28
C GLU A 66 19.71 -7.51 43.04
N TYR A 67 19.28 -7.45 41.78
CA TYR A 67 17.92 -7.09 41.38
C TYR A 67 16.87 -8.09 41.87
N LEU A 68 17.25 -9.37 41.99
CA LEU A 68 16.38 -10.47 42.44
C LEU A 68 16.44 -10.75 43.95
N LYS A 69 17.31 -10.06 44.71
CA LYS A 69 17.37 -10.22 46.18
C LYS A 69 16.11 -9.61 46.81
N PRO A 70 15.52 -10.27 47.82
CA PRO A 70 14.39 -9.71 48.55
C PRO A 70 14.78 -8.47 49.35
N GLY A 71 13.96 -7.43 49.27
CA GLY A 71 14.09 -6.24 50.10
C GLY A 71 13.69 -6.51 51.56
N THR A 72 14.14 -5.65 52.46
CA THR A 72 13.59 -5.60 53.83
C THR A 72 12.51 -4.53 53.89
N GLN A 73 11.69 -4.51 54.96
CA GLN A 73 10.70 -3.46 55.15
C GLN A 73 11.30 -2.04 55.21
N GLU A 74 12.57 -1.92 55.59
CA GLU A 74 13.28 -0.63 55.64
C GLU A 74 14.00 -0.28 54.33
N ARG A 75 14.22 -1.25 53.44
CA ARG A 75 14.88 -1.06 52.15
C ARG A 75 14.32 -2.04 51.10
N PRO A 76 13.23 -1.68 50.39
CA PRO A 76 12.64 -2.54 49.37
C PRO A 76 13.60 -2.79 48.22
N SER A 77 13.53 -3.97 47.58
CA SER A 77 14.32 -4.25 46.39
C SER A 77 13.74 -3.53 45.16
N PRO A 78 14.54 -3.30 44.10
CA PRO A 78 14.02 -2.78 42.84
C PRO A 78 12.87 -3.60 42.23
N LEU A 79 12.81 -4.90 42.53
CA LEU A 79 11.71 -5.77 42.12
C LEU A 79 10.44 -5.50 42.95
N ASP A 80 10.57 -5.32 44.27
CA ASP A 80 9.45 -4.98 45.14
C ASP A 80 8.79 -3.65 44.74
N GLU A 81 9.62 -2.64 44.42
CA GLU A 81 9.13 -1.35 43.90
C GLU A 81 8.41 -1.48 42.56
N LEU A 82 8.94 -2.29 41.63
CA LEU A 82 8.34 -2.51 40.31
C LEU A 82 6.96 -3.17 40.43
N VAL A 83 6.83 -4.10 41.37
CA VAL A 83 5.60 -4.85 41.64
C VAL A 83 4.57 -3.94 42.29
N GLN A 84 4.99 -3.09 43.24
CA GLN A 84 4.12 -2.11 43.86
C GLN A 84 3.59 -1.11 42.82
N GLN A 85 4.45 -0.55 41.97
CA GLN A 85 4.04 0.35 40.88
C GLN A 85 3.06 -0.32 39.92
N PHE A 86 3.29 -1.60 39.59
CA PHE A 86 2.37 -2.36 38.77
C PHE A 86 1.02 -2.55 39.49
N GLY A 87 1.03 -2.86 40.78
CA GLY A 87 -0.15 -2.96 41.64
C GLY A 87 -0.97 -1.68 41.70
N GLU A 88 -0.32 -0.52 41.81
CA GLU A 88 -0.99 0.79 41.78
C GLU A 88 -1.59 1.10 40.40
N MET A 89 -0.90 0.73 39.32
CA MET A 89 -1.38 0.91 37.94
C MET A 89 -2.64 0.08 37.66
N ILE A 90 -2.68 -1.19 38.09
CA ILE A 90 -3.83 -2.09 37.83
C ILE A 90 -5.06 -1.71 38.65
N ASN A 91 -4.85 -1.10 39.83
CA ASN A 91 -5.91 -0.60 40.69
C ASN A 91 -6.39 0.80 40.28
N ASN A 92 -5.72 1.44 39.31
CA ASN A 92 -6.13 2.74 38.78
C ASN A 92 -7.35 2.58 37.85
N ALA A 93 -8.44 3.28 38.18
CA ALA A 93 -9.70 3.23 37.44
C ALA A 93 -9.58 3.55 35.93
N LYS A 94 -8.49 4.22 35.50
CA LYS A 94 -8.22 4.60 34.11
C LYS A 94 -7.78 3.44 33.22
N PHE A 95 -7.14 2.40 33.78
CA PHE A 95 -6.56 1.28 33.02
C PHE A 95 -7.23 -0.04 33.43
N ARG A 96 -8.49 -0.23 33.04
CA ARG A 96 -9.19 -1.51 33.24
C ARG A 96 -8.73 -2.51 32.16
N PHE A 97 -7.81 -3.39 32.50
CA PHE A 97 -7.56 -4.64 31.78
C PHE A 97 -7.60 -5.80 32.79
N LYS A 98 -8.17 -6.95 32.40
CA LYS A 98 -8.28 -8.11 33.29
C LYS A 98 -6.92 -8.78 33.46
N ILE A 99 -6.63 -9.25 34.67
CA ILE A 99 -5.38 -9.97 34.94
C ILE A 99 -5.72 -11.32 35.53
N THR A 100 -5.06 -12.35 35.00
CA THR A 100 -5.09 -13.70 35.58
C THR A 100 -3.66 -14.16 35.86
N CYS A 101 -3.38 -14.53 37.11
CA CYS A 101 -2.09 -15.10 37.53
C CYS A 101 -2.22 -16.62 37.62
N ALA A 102 -1.48 -17.35 36.80
CA ALA A 102 -1.39 -18.79 36.93
C ALA A 102 -0.33 -19.19 37.97
N TYR A 103 -0.55 -20.29 38.69
CA TYR A 103 0.42 -20.86 39.62
C TYR A 103 0.51 -22.39 39.52
N GLU A 104 1.66 -22.95 39.85
CA GLU A 104 1.91 -24.39 39.80
C GLU A 104 1.30 -25.12 41.00
N THR A 105 0.87 -26.37 40.80
CA THR A 105 0.41 -27.25 41.89
C THR A 105 1.24 -28.54 42.03
N ARG A 106 2.25 -28.78 41.17
CA ARG A 106 3.15 -29.94 41.27
C ARG A 106 4.59 -29.55 41.59
N HIS A 107 5.23 -30.31 42.46
CA HIS A 107 6.62 -30.11 42.86
C HIS A 107 7.62 -30.34 41.71
N THR A 108 8.60 -29.45 41.60
CA THR A 108 9.76 -29.59 40.70
C THR A 108 10.86 -30.37 41.41
N ASN A 109 11.19 -31.57 40.91
CA ASN A 109 12.24 -32.39 41.51
C ASN A 109 13.64 -31.88 41.09
N VAL A 110 14.45 -31.46 42.07
CA VAL A 110 15.77 -30.85 41.87
C VAL A 110 16.83 -31.88 41.50
N SER A 111 16.65 -33.13 41.94
CA SER A 111 17.62 -34.20 41.68
C SER A 111 17.81 -34.47 40.18
N ALA A 112 16.74 -34.41 39.39
CA ALA A 112 16.77 -34.59 37.94
C ALA A 112 17.63 -33.55 37.19
N TYR A 113 17.79 -32.35 37.73
CA TYR A 113 18.59 -31.28 37.11
C TYR A 113 20.07 -31.31 37.55
N THR A 114 20.35 -31.94 38.68
CA THR A 114 21.70 -32.01 39.28
C THR A 114 22.41 -33.33 39.01
N ASP A 115 21.73 -34.31 38.41
CA ASP A 115 22.28 -35.63 38.07
C ASP A 115 23.49 -35.57 37.13
N LYS A 116 23.57 -34.54 36.28
CA LYS A 116 24.69 -34.31 35.35
C LYS A 116 25.86 -33.52 35.96
N LEU A 117 25.74 -33.06 37.20
CA LEU A 117 26.77 -32.26 37.88
C LEU A 117 27.72 -33.15 38.71
N PRO A 118 28.99 -32.73 38.93
CA PRO A 118 29.91 -33.45 39.80
C PRO A 118 29.33 -33.63 41.21
N LYS A 119 29.64 -34.77 41.85
CA LYS A 119 29.06 -35.19 43.14
C LYS A 119 29.19 -34.13 44.25
N SER A 120 30.25 -33.33 44.24
CA SER A 120 30.47 -32.22 45.18
C SER A 120 29.46 -31.07 45.03
N TYR A 121 29.06 -30.75 43.80
CA TYR A 121 28.04 -29.73 43.49
C TYR A 121 26.65 -30.26 43.80
N ARG A 122 26.37 -31.49 43.39
CA ARG A 122 25.10 -32.17 43.69
C ARG A 122 24.80 -32.21 45.19
N THR A 123 25.77 -32.58 46.02
CA THR A 123 25.60 -32.61 47.49
C THR A 123 25.38 -31.20 48.07
N LYS A 124 26.08 -30.18 47.56
CA LYS A 124 25.87 -28.78 48.00
C LYS A 124 24.48 -28.26 47.64
N ILE A 125 23.97 -28.60 46.45
CA ILE A 125 22.66 -28.16 45.96
C ILE A 125 21.54 -28.86 46.71
N ILE A 126 21.61 -30.18 46.88
CA ILE A 126 20.60 -30.97 47.59
C ILE A 126 20.54 -30.56 49.08
N ASN A 127 21.68 -30.30 49.73
CA ASN A 127 21.70 -29.81 51.11
C ASN A 127 21.12 -28.39 51.25
N ALA A 128 21.17 -27.57 50.18
CA ALA A 128 20.64 -26.22 50.18
C ALA A 128 19.16 -26.13 49.80
N THR A 129 18.62 -27.09 49.05
CA THR A 129 17.26 -27.02 48.44
C THR A 129 16.32 -28.16 48.82
N GLY A 130 16.82 -29.24 49.41
CA GLY A 130 16.07 -30.49 49.54
C GLY A 130 15.98 -31.25 48.21
N HIS A 131 15.06 -32.23 48.13
CA HIS A 131 14.90 -33.07 46.93
C HIS A 131 13.84 -32.52 45.94
N ALA A 132 13.00 -31.55 46.35
CA ALA A 132 11.96 -30.97 45.49
C ALA A 132 11.64 -29.51 45.89
N ILE A 133 11.26 -28.68 44.92
CA ILE A 133 10.95 -27.25 45.06
C ILE A 133 9.50 -26.96 44.63
N VAL A 134 8.84 -26.01 45.31
CA VAL A 134 7.52 -25.44 44.94
C VAL A 134 7.57 -23.93 45.07
N VAL A 135 7.09 -23.23 44.03
CA VAL A 135 6.74 -21.82 44.08
C VAL A 135 5.31 -21.71 44.60
N THR A 136 5.16 -21.12 45.78
CA THR A 136 3.85 -20.99 46.44
C THR A 136 2.95 -20.01 45.69
N GLU A 137 1.63 -20.20 45.80
CA GLU A 137 0.61 -19.30 45.24
C GLU A 137 0.88 -17.83 45.60
N VAL A 138 1.29 -17.58 46.85
CA VAL A 138 1.59 -16.24 47.38
C VAL A 138 2.81 -15.59 46.70
N SER A 139 3.73 -16.39 46.17
CA SER A 139 4.86 -15.91 45.38
C SER A 139 4.48 -15.68 43.91
N ALA A 140 3.65 -16.58 43.37
CA ALA A 140 3.24 -16.61 41.95
C ALA A 140 2.15 -15.60 41.59
N CYS A 141 1.37 -15.11 42.54
CA CYS A 141 0.20 -14.27 42.29
C CYS A 141 0.31 -12.90 42.94
N LEU A 142 -0.24 -11.89 42.27
CA LEU A 142 -0.49 -10.57 42.87
C LEU A 142 -1.72 -10.64 43.79
N ASP A 143 -1.81 -9.70 44.73
CA ASP A 143 -3.01 -9.52 45.53
C ASP A 143 -4.06 -8.77 44.70
N GLY A 144 -5.26 -9.36 44.53
CA GLY A 144 -6.38 -8.77 43.79
C GLY A 144 -6.82 -9.53 42.51
N PRO A 145 -5.92 -9.82 41.54
CA PRO A 145 -6.28 -10.50 40.28
C PRO A 145 -6.80 -11.93 40.42
N ASP A 146 -7.43 -12.44 39.36
CA ASP A 146 -7.91 -13.82 39.28
C ASP A 146 -6.74 -14.81 39.33
N ARG A 147 -6.90 -15.92 40.05
CA ARG A 147 -5.86 -16.93 40.24
C ARG A 147 -6.23 -18.23 39.53
N LEU A 148 -5.30 -18.79 38.77
CA LEU A 148 -5.51 -19.99 37.97
C LEU A 148 -4.54 -21.12 38.37
N PRO A 149 -5.00 -22.17 39.07
CA PRO A 149 -4.14 -23.31 39.39
C PRO A 149 -3.89 -24.17 38.15
N LEU A 150 -2.62 -24.49 37.87
CA LEU A 150 -2.23 -25.42 36.80
C LEU A 150 -1.54 -26.66 37.40
N SER A 151 -1.98 -27.85 37.00
CA SER A 151 -1.45 -29.15 37.45
C SER A 151 -0.12 -29.52 36.77
N VAL A 152 0.84 -28.63 36.83
CA VAL A 152 2.17 -28.75 36.21
C VAL A 152 3.26 -28.27 37.17
N ARG A 153 4.51 -28.52 36.79
CA ARG A 153 5.71 -27.96 37.43
C ARG A 153 5.98 -26.55 36.88
N HIS A 154 6.73 -25.75 37.61
CA HIS A 154 6.98 -24.33 37.33
C HIS A 154 7.51 -24.10 35.92
N ASN A 155 8.50 -24.91 35.52
CA ASN A 155 9.15 -24.82 34.22
C ASN A 155 8.32 -25.43 33.08
N MET A 156 7.16 -25.99 33.38
CA MET A 156 6.22 -26.60 32.44
C MET A 156 4.91 -25.80 32.33
N MET A 157 4.77 -24.67 33.01
CA MET A 157 3.57 -23.81 32.95
C MET A 157 3.28 -23.20 31.58
N HIS A 158 4.24 -23.24 30.66
CA HIS A 158 4.12 -22.77 29.28
C HIS A 158 4.21 -23.91 28.27
N LYS A 159 4.20 -25.18 28.72
CA LYS A 159 4.40 -26.36 27.88
C LYS A 159 3.20 -27.28 27.98
N TYR A 160 2.60 -27.57 26.84
CA TYR A 160 1.43 -28.44 26.73
C TYR A 160 1.69 -29.49 25.66
N ASN A 161 1.31 -30.74 25.93
CA ASN A 161 1.59 -31.85 25.02
C ASN A 161 0.61 -31.90 23.84
N SER A 162 -0.61 -31.36 24.01
CA SER A 162 -1.63 -31.29 22.97
C SER A 162 -2.68 -30.22 23.30
N PRO A 163 -3.52 -29.81 22.34
CA PRO A 163 -4.69 -28.96 22.58
C PRO A 163 -5.74 -29.57 23.53
N ASP A 164 -5.69 -30.88 23.76
CA ASP A 164 -6.58 -31.58 24.68
C ASP A 164 -6.08 -31.58 26.13
N ASP A 165 -4.87 -31.05 26.40
CA ASP A 165 -4.33 -30.91 27.75
C ASP A 165 -5.23 -30.01 28.60
N GLN A 166 -5.56 -30.48 29.80
CA GLN A 166 -6.47 -29.77 30.70
C GLN A 166 -5.97 -28.36 31.05
N ASN A 167 -4.65 -28.17 31.22
CA ASN A 167 -4.06 -26.87 31.53
C ASN A 167 -4.11 -25.94 30.32
N PHE A 168 -3.91 -26.48 29.10
CA PHE A 168 -4.06 -25.74 27.86
C PHE A 168 -5.50 -25.25 27.69
N ARG A 169 -6.49 -26.14 27.86
CA ARG A 169 -7.91 -25.78 27.79
C ARG A 169 -8.29 -24.72 28.83
N SER A 170 -7.72 -24.79 30.04
CA SER A 170 -7.96 -23.80 31.10
C SER A 170 -7.44 -22.40 30.73
N ILE A 171 -6.28 -22.34 30.07
CA ILE A 171 -5.70 -21.07 29.59
C ILE A 171 -6.46 -20.54 28.37
N VAL A 172 -6.78 -21.42 27.42
CA VAL A 172 -7.53 -21.05 26.21
C VAL A 172 -8.92 -20.54 26.58
N SER A 173 -9.63 -21.22 27.47
CA SER A 173 -10.94 -20.77 27.95
C SER A 173 -10.87 -19.36 28.55
N ARG A 174 -9.82 -19.03 29.32
CA ARG A 174 -9.63 -17.67 29.85
C ARG A 174 -9.28 -16.64 28.77
N LEU A 175 -8.56 -17.04 27.72
CA LEU A 175 -8.29 -16.17 26.58
C LEU A 175 -9.55 -15.93 25.74
N GLU A 176 -10.37 -16.95 25.53
CA GLU A 176 -11.66 -16.86 24.84
C GLU A 176 -12.60 -15.90 25.57
N GLU A 177 -12.70 -15.99 26.90
CA GLU A 177 -13.43 -15.01 27.73
C GLU A 177 -12.93 -13.57 27.48
N PHE A 178 -11.62 -13.35 27.37
CA PHE A 178 -11.07 -12.02 27.07
C PHE A 178 -11.41 -11.54 25.65
N VAL A 179 -11.49 -12.44 24.68
CA VAL A 179 -11.81 -12.13 23.28
C VAL A 179 -13.30 -11.84 23.10
N GLU A 180 -14.18 -12.59 23.75
CA GLU A 180 -15.62 -12.32 23.70
C GLU A 180 -15.96 -10.94 24.28
N GLU A 181 -15.34 -10.59 25.40
CA GLU A 181 -15.53 -9.29 26.04
C GLU A 181 -14.74 -8.15 25.38
N ALA A 182 -13.82 -8.48 24.47
CA ALA A 182 -12.97 -7.51 23.79
C ALA A 182 -13.77 -6.51 22.97
N ASN A 183 -14.76 -6.99 22.23
CA ASN A 183 -15.57 -6.17 21.34
C ASN A 183 -16.38 -5.14 22.13
N ASP A 184 -16.99 -5.57 23.23
CA ASP A 184 -17.73 -4.72 24.14
C ASP A 184 -16.83 -3.66 24.79
N THR A 185 -15.61 -4.06 25.16
CA THR A 185 -14.63 -3.18 25.83
C THR A 185 -13.98 -2.19 24.87
N LEU A 186 -13.63 -2.60 23.65
CA LEU A 186 -13.07 -1.73 22.60
C LEU A 186 -14.10 -0.75 22.07
N SER A 187 -15.36 -1.18 21.95
CA SER A 187 -16.49 -0.31 21.62
C SER A 187 -16.71 0.74 22.72
N LYS A 188 -16.71 0.33 24.01
CA LYS A 188 -16.81 1.25 25.16
C LYS A 188 -15.59 2.18 25.31
N LYS A 189 -14.41 1.78 24.81
CA LYS A 189 -13.18 2.59 24.78
C LYS A 189 -13.07 3.53 23.55
N GLY A 190 -13.99 3.45 22.58
CA GLY A 190 -14.05 4.37 21.43
C GLY A 190 -12.93 4.19 20.38
N ILE A 191 -12.33 3.00 20.25
CA ILE A 191 -11.16 2.74 19.39
C ILE A 191 -11.59 2.04 18.07
N ARG A 192 -12.63 2.54 17.39
CA ARG A 192 -12.95 2.13 16.01
C ARG A 192 -12.68 3.33 15.09
N LYS A 193 -11.79 3.16 14.09
CA LYS A 193 -11.45 4.25 13.17
C LYS A 193 -12.56 4.40 12.13
N VAL A 194 -13.37 5.45 12.27
CA VAL A 194 -14.32 5.90 11.24
C VAL A 194 -13.56 6.80 10.27
N ALA A 195 -13.56 6.44 8.98
CA ALA A 195 -12.85 7.21 7.95
C ALA A 195 -13.81 8.08 7.13
N CYS A 196 -13.33 9.24 6.70
CA CYS A 196 -14.03 10.14 5.79
C CYS A 196 -13.00 10.78 4.85
N ASN A 197 -12.99 10.41 3.57
CA ASN A 197 -12.06 10.96 2.57
C ASN A 197 -12.78 11.83 1.52
N VAL A 198 -13.88 12.48 1.89
CA VAL A 198 -14.62 13.40 1.01
C VAL A 198 -13.78 14.68 0.77
N PRO A 199 -13.34 14.99 -0.46
CA PRO A 199 -12.31 16.01 -0.70
C PRO A 199 -12.82 17.47 -0.72
N PHE A 200 -14.14 17.68 -0.69
CA PHE A 200 -14.74 18.98 -1.02
C PHE A 200 -15.03 19.87 0.20
N ARG A 201 -14.81 21.19 0.06
CA ARG A 201 -15.24 22.18 1.07
C ARG A 201 -16.75 22.24 1.24
N ARG A 202 -17.17 22.40 2.49
CA ARG A 202 -18.57 22.65 2.86
C ARG A 202 -19.03 23.97 2.25
N ASP A 203 -20.02 23.88 1.38
CA ASP A 203 -20.77 25.02 0.85
C ASP A 203 -22.26 24.77 1.13
N LYS A 204 -23.09 25.82 1.19
CA LYS A 204 -24.49 25.69 1.58
C LYS A 204 -25.27 24.97 0.48
N PHE A 205 -25.80 23.78 0.78
CA PHE A 205 -26.68 23.02 -0.12
C PHE A 205 -28.13 23.51 0.01
N ILE A 206 -28.86 23.56 -1.11
CA ILE A 206 -30.20 24.17 -1.20
C ILE A 206 -31.08 23.37 -2.14
N GLY A 207 -32.27 22.97 -1.66
CA GLY A 207 -33.27 22.20 -2.43
C GLY A 207 -32.90 20.73 -2.58
N ARG A 208 -33.59 20.00 -3.48
CA ARG A 208 -33.39 18.56 -3.76
C ARG A 208 -33.70 17.62 -2.59
N ASP A 209 -34.54 18.08 -1.65
CA ASP A 209 -34.94 17.29 -0.50
C ASP A 209 -35.67 16.01 -0.92
N ASP A 210 -36.41 16.06 -2.03
CA ASP A 210 -37.10 14.92 -2.63
C ASP A 210 -36.12 13.83 -3.09
N ILE A 211 -35.03 14.22 -3.76
CA ILE A 211 -33.98 13.31 -4.22
C ILE A 211 -33.21 12.76 -3.00
N LEU A 212 -32.81 13.60 -2.06
CA LEU A 212 -32.11 13.16 -0.84
C LEU A 212 -32.95 12.19 -0.02
N GLN A 213 -34.26 12.43 0.12
CA GLN A 213 -35.19 11.49 0.76
C GLN A 213 -35.33 10.19 -0.01
N GLN A 214 -35.24 10.21 -1.35
CA GLN A 214 -35.20 8.98 -2.14
C GLN A 214 -33.91 8.20 -1.91
N ILE A 215 -32.76 8.89 -1.85
CA ILE A 215 -31.46 8.27 -1.56
C ILE A 215 -31.49 7.61 -0.17
N HIS A 216 -31.86 8.36 0.89
CA HIS A 216 -31.95 7.82 2.26
C HIS A 216 -32.89 6.61 2.36
N ARG A 217 -34.05 6.65 1.68
CA ARG A 217 -35.00 5.53 1.68
C ARG A 217 -34.49 4.28 0.96
N ARG A 218 -33.72 4.45 -0.13
CA ARG A 218 -33.26 3.35 -0.97
C ARG A 218 -31.91 2.78 -0.53
N LEU A 219 -31.01 3.62 0.00
CA LEU A 219 -29.71 3.20 0.54
C LEU A 219 -29.75 2.82 2.03
N GLY A 220 -30.83 3.13 2.75
CA GLY A 220 -31.02 2.72 4.16
C GLY A 220 -31.23 1.21 4.37
N LYS A 221 -31.17 0.38 3.32
CA LYS A 221 -31.30 -1.09 3.37
C LYS A 221 -29.93 -1.76 3.24
N THR A 222 -29.75 -2.92 3.87
CA THR A 222 -28.53 -3.76 3.78
C THR A 222 -28.27 -4.17 2.32
N GLU A 223 -27.02 -4.07 1.85
CA GLU A 223 -26.58 -4.40 0.48
C GLU A 223 -27.16 -3.55 -0.66
N SER A 224 -27.40 -2.25 -0.43
CA SER A 224 -28.03 -1.38 -1.42
C SER A 224 -27.05 -0.64 -2.32
N ARG A 225 -27.32 -0.67 -3.63
CA ARG A 225 -26.65 0.16 -4.65
C ARG A 225 -27.66 1.08 -5.32
N LEU A 226 -27.29 2.34 -5.54
CA LEU A 226 -28.16 3.34 -6.14
C LEU A 226 -27.35 4.24 -7.07
N ALA A 227 -27.88 4.52 -8.26
CA ALA A 227 -27.25 5.44 -9.20
C ALA A 227 -28.05 6.75 -9.34
N LEU A 228 -27.34 7.87 -9.33
CA LEU A 228 -27.81 9.18 -9.76
C LEU A 228 -27.34 9.37 -11.20
N VAL A 229 -28.29 9.38 -12.13
CA VAL A 229 -28.00 9.55 -13.56
C VAL A 229 -28.51 10.90 -14.04
N GLY A 230 -27.70 11.60 -14.82
CA GLY A 230 -28.06 12.89 -15.38
C GLY A 230 -27.05 13.31 -16.43
N PHE A 231 -27.52 13.62 -17.63
CA PHE A 231 -26.70 13.90 -18.80
C PHE A 231 -25.74 15.07 -18.56
N GLY A 232 -24.44 14.79 -18.57
CA GLY A 232 -23.43 15.78 -18.91
C GLY A 232 -23.13 15.68 -20.40
N GLY A 233 -22.44 16.68 -20.94
CA GLY A 233 -22.41 16.94 -22.37
C GLY A 233 -21.97 15.77 -23.25
N ILE A 234 -22.56 15.77 -24.45
CA ILE A 234 -22.17 15.11 -25.71
C ILE A 234 -22.71 13.67 -25.89
N GLY A 235 -23.66 13.50 -26.82
CA GLY A 235 -24.08 12.19 -27.33
C GLY A 235 -25.54 12.10 -27.74
N ARG A 236 -25.79 11.98 -29.05
CA ARG A 236 -27.09 12.04 -29.76
C ARG A 236 -28.23 11.18 -29.18
N LYS A 237 -29.23 11.84 -28.57
CA LYS A 237 -30.67 11.87 -28.92
C LYS A 237 -31.42 12.58 -27.78
N CYS A 238 -31.42 13.91 -27.83
CA CYS A 238 -32.00 14.76 -26.80
C CYS A 238 -33.53 14.79 -26.86
N THR A 239 -34.18 14.24 -25.84
CA THR A 239 -35.37 14.86 -25.27
C THR A 239 -34.94 15.81 -24.14
N LYS A 240 -35.57 16.99 -24.06
CA LYS A 240 -35.26 18.12 -23.16
C LYS A 240 -35.08 17.68 -21.69
N LEU A 241 -34.24 18.44 -20.96
CA LEU A 241 -33.84 18.35 -19.53
C LEU A 241 -32.74 17.31 -19.24
N ASN A 242 -31.69 17.69 -18.48
CA ASN A 242 -30.89 16.85 -17.54
C ASN A 242 -29.45 17.35 -17.24
N TYR A 243 -29.17 18.66 -17.17
CA TYR A 243 -27.84 19.18 -16.76
C TYR A 243 -27.80 19.42 -15.25
N CYS A 244 -27.23 18.48 -14.49
CA CYS A 244 -27.41 18.44 -13.04
C CYS A 244 -26.16 18.10 -12.23
N SER A 245 -26.06 18.73 -11.06
CA SER A 245 -24.96 18.60 -10.10
C SER A 245 -25.10 17.32 -9.25
N LYS A 246 -24.98 16.14 -9.89
CA LYS A 246 -25.09 14.83 -9.22
C LYS A 246 -24.10 14.67 -8.07
N SER A 247 -22.82 14.98 -8.31
CA SER A 247 -21.76 14.93 -7.30
C SER A 247 -22.08 15.84 -6.12
N ARG A 248 -22.76 16.97 -6.34
CA ARG A 248 -23.18 17.87 -5.26
C ARG A 248 -24.26 17.28 -4.37
N ILE A 249 -25.21 16.53 -4.93
CA ILE A 249 -26.21 15.78 -4.18
C ILE A 249 -25.53 14.65 -3.38
N ALA A 250 -24.57 13.95 -3.99
CA ALA A 250 -23.81 12.89 -3.32
C ALA A 250 -22.97 13.43 -2.14
N ILE A 251 -22.34 14.61 -2.29
CA ILE A 251 -21.63 15.30 -1.19
C ILE A 251 -22.59 15.63 -0.04
N GLU A 252 -23.77 16.20 -0.33
CA GLU A 252 -24.74 16.51 0.73
C GLU A 252 -25.24 15.25 1.43
N TYR A 253 -25.50 14.18 0.68
CA TYR A 253 -25.86 12.88 1.25
C TYR A 253 -24.76 12.35 2.19
N ALA A 254 -23.49 12.34 1.75
CA ALA A 254 -22.34 11.98 2.59
C ALA A 254 -22.29 12.79 3.88
N GLU A 255 -22.51 14.10 3.79
CA GLU A 255 -22.52 15.01 4.93
C GLU A 255 -23.67 14.74 5.91
N GLN A 256 -24.87 14.46 5.40
CA GLN A 256 -26.02 14.11 6.23
C GLN A 256 -25.80 12.76 6.92
N THR A 257 -25.31 11.76 6.20
CA THR A 257 -24.99 10.45 6.77
C THR A 257 -23.92 10.58 7.85
N ARG A 258 -22.85 11.34 7.62
CA ARG A 258 -21.81 11.58 8.63
C ARG A 258 -22.34 12.22 9.92
N LYS A 259 -23.30 13.14 9.81
CA LYS A 259 -23.91 13.81 10.98
C LYS A 259 -24.89 12.91 11.72
N ASN A 260 -25.66 12.11 10.99
CA ASN A 260 -26.71 11.28 11.56
C ASN A 260 -26.17 9.93 12.05
N GLU A 261 -25.07 9.44 11.46
CA GLU A 261 -24.44 8.14 11.72
C GLU A 261 -22.93 8.30 11.97
N SER A 262 -22.56 8.71 13.18
CA SER A 262 -21.15 8.98 13.54
C SER A 262 -20.22 7.75 13.50
N GLU A 263 -20.77 6.55 13.36
CA GLU A 263 -20.04 5.28 13.29
C GLU A 263 -19.85 4.75 11.86
N THR A 264 -20.41 5.43 10.85
CA THR A 264 -20.38 5.01 9.44
C THR A 264 -19.22 5.69 8.71
N SER A 265 -18.36 4.88 8.06
CA SER A 265 -17.26 5.41 7.24
C SER A 265 -17.78 5.90 5.88
N ILE A 266 -17.35 7.09 5.45
CA ILE A 266 -17.73 7.67 4.15
C ILE A 266 -16.53 7.62 3.22
N LEU A 267 -16.64 6.85 2.15
CA LEU A 267 -15.55 6.51 1.25
C LEU A 267 -15.84 7.05 -0.16
N TRP A 268 -15.12 8.08 -0.58
CA TRP A 268 -15.23 8.69 -1.91
C TRP A 268 -14.21 8.07 -2.87
N VAL A 269 -14.66 7.68 -4.06
CA VAL A 269 -13.83 7.13 -5.14
C VAL A 269 -14.21 7.80 -6.45
N TYR A 270 -13.23 8.35 -7.14
CA TYR A 270 -13.41 8.82 -8.51
C TYR A 270 -13.32 7.63 -9.47
N ALA A 271 -14.36 7.44 -10.27
CA ALA A 271 -14.58 6.27 -11.11
C ALA A 271 -14.57 6.62 -12.61
N LYS A 272 -13.79 7.64 -12.99
CA LYS A 272 -13.69 8.13 -14.37
C LYS A 272 -12.97 7.13 -15.28
N ASP A 273 -11.90 6.51 -14.77
CA ASP A 273 -11.06 5.56 -15.48
C ASP A 273 -10.39 4.58 -14.48
N GLU A 274 -9.72 3.54 -14.98
CA GLU A 274 -9.03 2.54 -14.12
C GLU A 274 -7.99 3.16 -13.18
N THR A 275 -7.32 4.24 -13.60
CA THR A 275 -6.25 4.87 -12.80
C THR A 275 -6.83 5.60 -11.59
N SER A 276 -7.85 6.44 -11.82
CA SER A 276 -8.58 7.18 -10.78
C SER A 276 -9.30 6.23 -9.83
N PHE A 277 -9.91 5.16 -10.34
CA PHE A 277 -10.56 4.14 -9.53
C PHE A 277 -9.56 3.43 -8.61
N THR A 278 -8.41 3.00 -9.16
CA THR A 278 -7.35 2.35 -8.39
C THR A 278 -6.74 3.28 -7.35
N GLN A 279 -6.57 4.57 -7.67
CA GLN A 279 -6.09 5.54 -6.72
C GLN A 279 -7.09 5.76 -5.58
N GLY A 280 -8.39 5.88 -5.86
CA GLY A 280 -9.40 6.01 -4.81
C GLY A 280 -9.42 4.81 -3.85
N TYR A 281 -9.16 3.60 -4.34
CA TYR A 281 -8.99 2.41 -3.48
C TYR A 281 -7.74 2.50 -2.59
N ARG A 282 -6.62 3.05 -3.09
CA ARG A 282 -5.44 3.32 -2.27
C ARG A 282 -5.75 4.33 -1.17
N ASP A 283 -6.45 5.41 -1.51
CA ASP A 283 -6.84 6.45 -0.54
C ASP A 283 -7.75 5.87 0.56
N ILE A 284 -8.65 4.94 0.21
CA ILE A 284 -9.45 4.17 1.16
C ILE A 284 -8.54 3.31 2.06
N ALA A 285 -7.60 2.58 1.46
CA ALA A 285 -6.69 1.72 2.21
C ALA A 285 -5.83 2.52 3.20
N ASP A 286 -5.36 3.69 2.82
CA ASP A 286 -4.60 4.60 3.68
C ASP A 286 -5.48 5.21 4.77
N SER A 287 -6.67 5.70 4.40
CA SER A 287 -7.62 6.31 5.33
C SER A 287 -8.07 5.35 6.43
N LEU A 288 -8.33 4.09 6.07
CA LEU A 288 -8.71 3.02 7.00
C LEU A 288 -7.49 2.30 7.62
N CYS A 289 -6.27 2.64 7.17
CA CYS A 289 -5.03 1.97 7.57
C CYS A 289 -5.08 0.44 7.38
N ILE A 290 -5.61 -0.01 6.24
CA ILE A 290 -5.77 -1.43 5.92
C ILE A 290 -4.39 -2.12 5.96
N PRO A 291 -4.25 -3.26 6.65
CA PRO A 291 -3.00 -4.03 6.67
C PRO A 291 -2.60 -4.50 5.26
N GLY A 292 -1.34 -4.34 4.88
CA GLY A 292 -0.83 -4.76 3.56
C GLY A 292 -0.89 -3.70 2.45
N ARG A 293 -1.41 -2.50 2.73
CA ARG A 293 -1.52 -1.40 1.75
C ARG A 293 -0.17 -0.88 1.21
N ASP A 294 0.89 -1.03 1.99
CA ASP A 294 2.25 -0.56 1.65
C ASP A 294 3.04 -1.59 0.82
N ASP A 295 2.47 -2.79 0.54
CA ASP A 295 3.15 -3.83 -0.24
C ASP A 295 2.91 -3.63 -1.76
N PRO A 296 3.96 -3.35 -2.57
CA PRO A 296 3.82 -3.11 -4.00
C PRO A 296 3.38 -4.35 -4.80
N LYS A 297 3.43 -5.56 -4.21
CA LYS A 297 2.97 -6.79 -4.85
C LYS A 297 1.48 -7.08 -4.60
N VAL A 298 0.85 -6.40 -3.64
CA VAL A 298 -0.56 -6.62 -3.29
C VAL A 298 -1.46 -5.85 -4.25
N ASP A 299 -2.43 -6.56 -4.85
CA ASP A 299 -3.48 -5.91 -5.64
C ASP A 299 -4.39 -5.12 -4.70
N ILE A 300 -4.22 -3.80 -4.69
CA ILE A 300 -4.94 -2.88 -3.80
C ILE A 300 -6.46 -3.00 -3.96
N LEU A 301 -6.95 -3.27 -5.19
CA LEU A 301 -8.37 -3.40 -5.46
C LEU A 301 -8.95 -4.61 -4.71
N LYS A 302 -8.22 -5.74 -4.74
CA LYS A 302 -8.59 -6.95 -3.99
C LYS A 302 -8.51 -6.75 -2.49
N LEU A 303 -7.49 -6.04 -2.02
CA LEU A 303 -7.26 -5.81 -0.59
C LEU A 303 -8.43 -5.05 0.04
N VAL A 304 -8.77 -3.91 -0.54
CA VAL A 304 -9.84 -3.03 -0.05
C VAL A 304 -11.20 -3.71 -0.22
N ASN A 305 -11.46 -4.35 -1.35
CA ASN A 305 -12.71 -5.08 -1.57
C ASN A 305 -12.93 -6.14 -0.48
N ARG A 306 -11.93 -6.99 -0.22
CA ARG A 306 -12.02 -8.03 0.82
C ARG A 306 -12.25 -7.42 2.22
N TRP A 307 -11.60 -6.30 2.52
CA TRP A 307 -11.78 -5.61 3.79
C TRP A 307 -13.20 -5.04 3.94
N LEU A 308 -13.74 -4.40 2.91
CA LEU A 308 -15.09 -3.82 2.94
C LEU A 308 -16.20 -4.88 2.93
N CYS A 309 -15.97 -6.05 2.34
CA CYS A 309 -16.91 -7.16 2.38
C CYS A 309 -17.05 -7.80 3.78
N ASP A 310 -16.03 -7.69 4.64
CA ASP A 310 -16.07 -8.26 5.98
C ASP A 310 -16.96 -7.42 6.93
N SER A 311 -18.05 -8.03 7.40
CA SER A 311 -19.05 -7.39 8.25
C SER A 311 -18.54 -7.00 9.65
N HIS A 312 -17.36 -7.50 10.06
CA HIS A 312 -16.71 -7.08 11.30
C HIS A 312 -16.10 -5.67 11.19
N ASN A 313 -15.85 -5.18 9.98
CA ASN A 313 -15.17 -3.91 9.74
C ASN A 313 -16.07 -2.67 9.83
N GLY A 314 -17.39 -2.85 9.87
CA GLY A 314 -18.36 -1.82 10.25
C GLY A 314 -19.21 -1.31 9.12
N ARG A 315 -19.98 -0.26 9.41
CA ARG A 315 -20.82 0.38 8.39
C ARG A 315 -19.98 1.31 7.55
N TRP A 316 -20.23 1.27 6.24
CA TRP A 316 -19.58 2.15 5.30
C TRP A 316 -20.54 2.52 4.16
N VAL A 317 -20.35 3.73 3.64
CA VAL A 317 -20.98 4.20 2.41
C VAL A 317 -19.86 4.52 1.42
N MET A 318 -19.92 3.92 0.24
CA MET A 318 -19.01 4.25 -0.85
C MET A 318 -19.73 5.13 -1.87
N ILE A 319 -19.09 6.23 -2.28
CA ILE A 319 -19.56 7.09 -3.36
C ILE A 319 -18.62 6.91 -4.55
N LEU A 320 -19.15 6.37 -5.65
CA LEU A 320 -18.45 6.25 -6.93
C LEU A 320 -18.84 7.44 -7.81
N ASP A 321 -17.95 8.41 -7.97
CA ASP A 321 -18.22 9.64 -8.71
C ASP A 321 -17.69 9.59 -10.15
N ASN A 322 -18.50 10.04 -11.13
CA ASN A 322 -18.20 10.07 -12.57
C ASN A 322 -17.95 8.70 -13.21
N ALA A 323 -18.76 7.70 -12.88
CA ALA A 323 -18.75 6.38 -13.53
C ALA A 323 -19.41 6.43 -14.92
N ASP A 324 -18.79 7.16 -15.86
CA ASP A 324 -19.39 7.51 -17.16
C ASP A 324 -19.04 6.52 -18.29
N GLU A 325 -17.88 5.85 -18.19
CA GLU A 325 -17.34 4.99 -19.25
C GLU A 325 -17.72 3.52 -19.09
N VAL A 326 -18.45 2.98 -20.07
CA VAL A 326 -18.84 1.55 -20.11
C VAL A 326 -17.60 0.65 -20.17
N GLU A 327 -16.57 1.05 -20.93
CA GLU A 327 -15.32 0.29 -21.11
C GLU A 327 -14.48 0.21 -19.84
N THR A 328 -14.60 1.18 -18.93
CA THR A 328 -13.92 1.15 -17.62
C THR A 328 -14.46 0.00 -16.74
N PHE A 329 -15.71 -0.42 -16.96
CA PHE A 329 -16.38 -1.44 -16.14
C PHE A 329 -16.80 -2.70 -16.90
N ASN A 330 -16.78 -2.74 -18.24
CA ASN A 330 -17.28 -3.88 -19.02
C ASN A 330 -16.31 -4.40 -20.09
N LYS A 331 -16.28 -5.73 -20.27
CA LYS A 331 -15.52 -6.47 -21.31
C LYS A 331 -16.33 -6.83 -22.56
N SER A 332 -17.60 -6.43 -22.67
CA SER A 332 -18.43 -6.88 -23.79
C SER A 332 -18.26 -6.02 -25.06
N SER A 333 -17.46 -6.57 -25.99
CA SER A 333 -17.57 -6.46 -27.46
C SER A 333 -16.51 -5.65 -28.24
N THR A 334 -15.81 -6.41 -29.09
CA THR A 334 -15.10 -6.06 -30.34
C THR A 334 -13.64 -5.57 -30.28
N HIS A 335 -12.76 -6.55 -30.53
CA HIS A 335 -11.46 -6.46 -31.19
C HIS A 335 -10.40 -5.46 -30.68
N THR A 336 -9.34 -6.08 -30.13
CA THR A 336 -7.94 -5.64 -29.92
C THR A 336 -7.54 -5.24 -28.49
N ASN A 337 -6.63 -6.06 -27.93
CA ASN A 337 -5.86 -5.96 -26.68
C ASN A 337 -6.52 -6.49 -25.38
N SER A 338 -6.06 -7.69 -24.99
CA SER A 338 -6.63 -8.60 -23.99
C SER A 338 -6.26 -8.36 -22.52
N ASN A 339 -5.93 -7.13 -22.08
CA ASN A 339 -5.36 -6.92 -20.73
C ASN A 339 -6.09 -5.93 -19.80
N ALA A 340 -7.24 -5.35 -20.18
CA ALA A 340 -8.00 -4.48 -19.27
C ALA A 340 -8.67 -5.30 -18.14
N LYS A 341 -8.49 -4.86 -16.88
CA LYS A 341 -9.13 -5.49 -15.71
C LYS A 341 -10.62 -5.13 -15.71
N ASP A 342 -11.48 -6.14 -15.56
CA ASP A 342 -12.90 -5.89 -15.29
C ASP A 342 -13.02 -5.32 -13.87
N LEU A 343 -13.41 -4.05 -13.73
CA LEU A 343 -13.45 -3.38 -12.43
C LEU A 343 -14.71 -3.72 -11.62
N THR A 344 -15.76 -4.26 -12.24
CA THR A 344 -17.01 -4.62 -11.55
C THR A 344 -16.78 -5.66 -10.46
N GLN A 345 -15.81 -6.56 -10.65
CA GLN A 345 -15.42 -7.59 -9.68
C GLN A 345 -14.88 -7.00 -8.36
N PHE A 346 -14.44 -5.74 -8.38
CA PHE A 346 -13.87 -5.07 -7.21
C PHE A 346 -14.89 -4.26 -6.42
N ILE A 347 -16.13 -4.13 -6.92
CA ILE A 347 -17.20 -3.41 -6.23
C ILE A 347 -17.71 -4.25 -5.05
N PRO A 348 -17.50 -3.82 -3.79
CA PRO A 348 -17.77 -4.65 -2.63
C PRO A 348 -19.25 -5.00 -2.46
N ARG A 349 -19.50 -6.15 -1.82
CA ARG A 349 -20.83 -6.62 -1.40
C ARG A 349 -20.76 -6.89 0.10
N SER A 350 -21.60 -6.20 0.88
CA SER A 350 -21.60 -6.29 2.33
C SER A 350 -22.95 -5.87 2.89
N GLU A 351 -23.47 -6.65 3.82
CA GLU A 351 -24.70 -6.33 4.56
C GLU A 351 -24.63 -4.96 5.26
N LYS A 352 -23.43 -4.51 5.66
CA LYS A 352 -23.20 -3.23 6.33
C LYS A 352 -22.71 -2.13 5.39
N GLY A 353 -22.62 -2.42 4.09
CA GLY A 353 -22.15 -1.51 3.06
C GLY A 353 -23.27 -1.01 2.15
N SER A 354 -23.14 0.23 1.67
CA SER A 354 -24.00 0.77 0.61
C SER A 354 -23.19 1.59 -0.39
N ILE A 355 -23.66 1.66 -1.64
CA ILE A 355 -22.95 2.31 -2.73
C ILE A 355 -23.86 3.32 -3.44
N LEU A 356 -23.43 4.57 -3.49
CA LEU A 356 -24.03 5.63 -4.32
C LEU A 356 -23.15 5.89 -5.53
N ILE A 357 -23.73 5.86 -6.72
CA ILE A 357 -23.01 6.04 -7.99
C ILE A 357 -23.48 7.33 -8.64
N THR A 358 -22.58 8.15 -9.18
CA THR A 358 -22.93 9.28 -10.06
C THR A 358 -22.45 9.00 -11.47
N SER A 359 -23.32 9.22 -12.46
CA SER A 359 -22.97 9.00 -13.87
C SER A 359 -23.78 9.88 -14.82
N GLN A 360 -23.21 10.17 -15.97
CA GLN A 360 -23.82 10.80 -17.13
C GLN A 360 -24.39 9.76 -18.11
N ASN A 361 -23.98 8.50 -17.96
CA ASN A 361 -24.27 7.42 -18.87
C ASN A 361 -25.08 6.32 -18.16
N GLU A 362 -26.38 6.27 -18.46
CA GLU A 362 -27.28 5.27 -17.88
C GLU A 362 -26.80 3.83 -18.17
N MET A 363 -26.31 3.56 -19.38
CA MET A 363 -25.81 2.24 -19.75
C MET A 363 -24.56 1.84 -18.96
N ALA A 364 -23.71 2.79 -18.58
CA ALA A 364 -22.50 2.50 -17.80
C ALA A 364 -22.81 2.05 -16.37
N VAL A 365 -23.95 2.46 -15.81
CA VAL A 365 -24.35 2.10 -14.44
C VAL A 365 -25.19 0.84 -14.36
N GLU A 366 -25.81 0.40 -15.46
CA GLU A 366 -26.60 -0.84 -15.50
C GLU A 366 -25.77 -2.06 -15.02
N ASP A 367 -24.52 -2.16 -15.48
CA ASP A 367 -23.60 -3.23 -15.08
C ASP A 367 -23.18 -3.15 -13.60
N LEU A 368 -23.08 -1.93 -13.04
CA LEU A 368 -22.70 -1.71 -11.64
C LEU A 368 -23.84 -2.01 -10.65
N LEU A 369 -25.08 -1.90 -11.13
CA LEU A 369 -26.30 -2.12 -10.34
C LEU A 369 -26.75 -3.59 -10.33
N TYR A 370 -26.13 -4.47 -11.12
CA TYR A 370 -26.62 -5.84 -11.36
C TYR A 370 -26.72 -6.68 -10.08
N ASP A 371 -27.95 -7.07 -9.77
CA ASP A 371 -28.42 -7.92 -8.67
C ASP A 371 -29.69 -8.65 -9.16
N GLU A 372 -29.99 -9.84 -8.63
CA GLU A 372 -31.01 -10.77 -9.19
C GLU A 372 -32.46 -10.23 -9.13
N ASP A 373 -32.69 -9.17 -8.36
CA ASP A 373 -34.01 -8.63 -8.03
C ASP A 373 -34.43 -7.50 -9.00
N ARG A 374 -35.02 -7.90 -10.14
CA ARG A 374 -35.38 -7.02 -11.28
C ARG A 374 -36.49 -5.98 -11.00
N ASP A 375 -37.15 -6.03 -9.84
CA ASP A 375 -38.36 -5.22 -9.57
C ASP A 375 -38.09 -3.88 -8.84
N SER A 376 -36.85 -3.54 -8.50
CA SER A 376 -36.51 -2.26 -7.86
C SER A 376 -35.78 -1.30 -8.81
N ILE A 377 -36.40 -0.17 -9.16
CA ILE A 377 -35.72 0.89 -9.93
C ILE A 377 -34.62 1.50 -9.04
N ARG A 378 -33.36 1.12 -9.29
CA ARG A 378 -32.16 1.59 -8.56
C ARG A 378 -31.48 2.83 -9.19
N ILE A 379 -32.14 3.45 -10.18
CA ILE A 379 -31.69 4.67 -10.85
C ILE A 379 -32.60 5.84 -10.43
N ILE A 380 -32.00 6.98 -10.09
CA ILE A 380 -32.68 8.26 -9.90
C ILE A 380 -32.19 9.20 -11.01
N GLU A 381 -33.11 9.57 -11.90
CA GLU A 381 -32.87 10.60 -12.90
C GLU A 381 -32.83 11.97 -12.22
N VAL A 382 -31.70 12.67 -12.34
CA VAL A 382 -31.52 14.02 -11.78
C VAL A 382 -31.82 15.05 -12.86
N ARG A 383 -32.91 15.81 -12.68
CA ARG A 383 -33.39 16.87 -13.59
C ARG A 383 -33.03 18.27 -13.09
N CYS A 384 -33.14 19.31 -13.92
CA CYS A 384 -32.85 20.70 -13.54
C CYS A 384 -33.63 21.15 -12.27
N MET A 385 -33.17 22.21 -11.60
CA MET A 385 -33.86 22.69 -10.39
C MET A 385 -35.25 23.21 -10.75
N ALA A 386 -36.24 22.86 -9.93
CA ALA A 386 -37.54 23.49 -10.04
C ALA A 386 -37.38 25.00 -9.75
N GLU A 387 -38.25 25.83 -10.35
CA GLU A 387 -38.13 27.29 -10.30
C GLU A 387 -37.98 27.83 -8.88
N LEU A 388 -38.76 27.33 -7.92
CA LEU A 388 -38.68 27.71 -6.51
C LEU A 388 -37.33 27.34 -5.87
N GLU A 389 -36.80 26.15 -6.16
CA GLU A 389 -35.50 25.70 -5.66
C GLU A 389 -34.37 26.54 -6.27
N ALA A 390 -34.46 26.82 -7.56
CA ALA A 390 -33.50 27.63 -8.30
C ALA A 390 -33.48 29.09 -7.80
N LEU A 391 -34.65 29.67 -7.50
CA LEU A 391 -34.77 30.97 -6.86
C LEU A 391 -34.15 30.98 -5.46
N ASN A 392 -34.34 29.92 -4.67
CA ASN A 392 -33.72 29.79 -3.35
C ASN A 392 -32.19 29.69 -3.45
N LEU A 393 -31.67 28.96 -4.44
CA LEU A 393 -30.23 28.90 -4.71
C LEU A 393 -29.68 30.27 -5.10
N LEU A 394 -30.34 30.97 -6.04
CA LEU A 394 -29.98 32.33 -6.46
C LEU A 394 -29.99 33.30 -5.27
N ARG A 395 -31.04 33.27 -4.44
CA ARG A 395 -31.18 34.12 -3.25
C ARG A 395 -30.06 33.89 -2.24
N ALA A 396 -29.61 32.65 -2.07
CA ALA A 396 -28.53 32.34 -1.13
C ALA A 396 -27.14 32.67 -1.68
N LYS A 397 -26.97 32.70 -3.01
CA LYS A 397 -25.70 33.02 -3.66
C LYS A 397 -25.54 34.52 -3.91
N LEU A 398 -26.62 35.29 -4.09
CA LEU A 398 -26.56 36.74 -4.30
C LEU A 398 -26.48 37.53 -2.98
N CYS A 399 -25.75 38.64 -2.99
CA CYS A 399 -25.77 39.60 -1.89
C CYS A 399 -27.16 40.26 -1.76
N PRO A 400 -27.71 40.45 -0.54
CA PRO A 400 -29.08 40.94 -0.31
C PRO A 400 -29.53 42.20 -1.07
N PRO A 401 -28.71 43.25 -1.28
CA PRO A 401 -29.15 44.46 -2.00
C PRO A 401 -29.29 44.27 -3.52
N LEU A 402 -28.88 43.12 -4.08
CA LEU A 402 -28.88 42.86 -5.52
C LEU A 402 -30.03 41.94 -5.98
N PHE A 403 -30.90 41.51 -5.06
CA PHE A 403 -32.00 40.58 -5.32
C PHE A 403 -33.33 41.32 -5.49
N LEU A 404 -33.88 41.36 -6.71
CA LEU A 404 -35.24 41.81 -7.02
C LEU A 404 -36.03 40.61 -7.56
N GLU A 405 -37.20 40.34 -6.99
CA GLU A 405 -37.93 39.07 -7.18
C GLU A 405 -38.41 38.84 -8.63
N ASN A 406 -38.82 39.91 -9.32
CA ASN A 406 -39.23 39.85 -10.73
C ASN A 406 -38.03 39.52 -11.66
N ASP A 407 -36.93 40.26 -11.52
CA ASP A 407 -35.71 40.03 -12.30
C ASP A 407 -35.09 38.65 -12.02
N ALA A 408 -35.16 38.19 -10.77
CA ALA A 408 -34.66 36.88 -10.36
C ALA A 408 -35.39 35.74 -11.07
N THR A 409 -36.72 35.85 -11.20
CA THR A 409 -37.55 34.86 -11.89
C THR A 409 -37.18 34.79 -13.38
N GLU A 410 -37.05 35.94 -14.02
CA GLU A 410 -36.64 36.04 -15.43
C GLU A 410 -35.23 35.46 -15.66
N LEU A 411 -34.29 35.70 -14.74
CA LEU A 411 -32.95 35.10 -14.80
C LEU A 411 -33.00 33.57 -14.69
N ILE A 412 -33.78 33.01 -13.76
CA ILE A 412 -33.90 31.55 -13.60
C ILE A 412 -34.46 30.89 -14.86
N GLN A 413 -35.45 31.51 -15.51
CA GLN A 413 -36.02 31.00 -16.76
C GLN A 413 -34.98 30.96 -17.88
N VAL A 414 -34.19 32.03 -18.03
CA VAL A 414 -33.11 32.12 -19.02
C VAL A 414 -31.97 31.14 -18.73
N LEU A 415 -31.69 30.87 -17.45
CA LEU A 415 -30.68 29.90 -17.02
C LEU A 415 -31.18 28.45 -16.95
N GLU A 416 -32.44 28.21 -17.33
CA GLU A 416 -33.09 26.89 -17.37
C GLU A 416 -33.03 26.12 -16.05
N GLY A 417 -32.95 26.82 -14.91
CA GLY A 417 -32.82 26.19 -13.58
C GLY A 417 -31.54 25.36 -13.41
N ILE A 418 -30.48 25.61 -14.18
CA ILE A 418 -29.23 24.85 -14.11
C ILE A 418 -28.38 25.39 -12.93
N PRO A 419 -28.05 24.57 -11.91
CA PRO A 419 -27.34 25.04 -10.71
C PRO A 419 -25.98 25.70 -11.01
N LEU A 420 -25.21 25.14 -11.94
CA LEU A 420 -23.89 25.67 -12.31
C LEU A 420 -24.00 27.03 -13.01
N ALA A 421 -24.96 27.19 -13.94
CA ALA A 421 -25.19 28.45 -14.64
C ALA A 421 -25.68 29.54 -13.66
N ILE A 422 -26.56 29.19 -12.72
CA ILE A 422 -26.99 30.07 -11.63
C ILE A 422 -25.79 30.50 -10.79
N THR A 423 -24.89 29.57 -10.47
CA THR A 423 -23.69 29.87 -9.67
C THR A 423 -22.76 30.82 -10.41
N HIS A 424 -22.43 30.55 -11.68
CA HIS A 424 -21.61 31.45 -12.50
C HIS A 424 -22.22 32.85 -12.63
N ALA A 425 -23.53 32.94 -12.93
CA ALA A 425 -24.22 34.22 -13.04
C ALA A 425 -24.21 34.98 -11.71
N SER A 426 -24.48 34.29 -10.60
CA SER A 426 -24.48 34.87 -9.25
C SER A 426 -23.10 35.42 -8.86
N SER A 427 -22.06 34.62 -9.10
CA SER A 427 -20.65 34.97 -8.86
C SER A 427 -20.22 36.19 -9.68
N PHE A 428 -20.63 36.26 -10.95
CA PHE A 428 -20.42 37.45 -11.79
C PHE A 428 -21.13 38.68 -11.21
N ILE A 429 -22.42 38.55 -10.87
CA ILE A 429 -23.26 39.66 -10.38
C ILE A 429 -22.66 40.23 -9.08
N ASN A 430 -22.29 39.37 -8.14
CA ASN A 430 -21.65 39.77 -6.88
C ASN A 430 -20.30 40.44 -7.11
N THR A 431 -19.43 39.84 -7.92
CA THR A 431 -18.08 40.36 -8.18
C THR A 431 -18.13 41.73 -8.84
N ARG A 432 -19.09 41.94 -9.74
CA ARG A 432 -19.28 43.23 -10.43
C ARG A 432 -20.12 44.22 -9.66
N LYS A 433 -20.76 43.81 -8.55
CA LYS A 433 -21.79 44.59 -7.83
C LYS A 433 -22.83 45.18 -8.81
N THR A 434 -23.26 44.38 -9.79
CA THR A 434 -24.22 44.79 -10.82
C THR A 434 -25.62 44.26 -10.53
N THR A 435 -26.65 44.67 -11.29
CA THR A 435 -28.03 44.20 -11.10
C THR A 435 -28.35 43.01 -12.01
N ILE A 436 -29.34 42.20 -11.63
CA ILE A 436 -29.83 41.08 -12.44
C ILE A 436 -30.31 41.58 -13.81
N SER A 437 -31.09 42.66 -13.86
CA SER A 437 -31.47 43.36 -15.09
C SER A 437 -30.29 43.68 -16.02
N ARG A 438 -29.15 44.13 -15.48
CA ARG A 438 -27.97 44.45 -16.29
C ARG A 438 -27.29 43.18 -16.81
N TYR A 439 -27.22 42.13 -16.00
CA TYR A 439 -26.73 40.83 -16.41
C TYR A 439 -27.59 40.20 -17.52
N LEU A 440 -28.91 40.25 -17.39
CA LEU A 440 -29.86 39.76 -18.41
C LEU A 440 -29.67 40.47 -19.76
N LYS A 441 -29.38 41.78 -19.76
CA LYS A 441 -29.04 42.51 -21.00
C LYS A 441 -27.77 41.94 -21.64
N LEU A 442 -26.70 41.75 -20.86
CA LEU A 442 -25.47 41.13 -21.35
C LEU A 442 -25.73 39.71 -21.87
N PHE A 443 -26.54 38.91 -21.17
CA PHE A 443 -26.88 37.56 -21.60
C PHE A 443 -27.67 37.51 -22.91
N ARG A 444 -28.46 38.55 -23.22
CA ARG A 444 -29.28 38.64 -24.44
C ARG A 444 -28.58 39.31 -25.61
N GLU A 445 -27.39 39.87 -25.41
CA GLU A 445 -26.61 40.46 -26.50
C GLU A 445 -26.35 39.41 -27.60
N PRO A 446 -26.50 39.78 -28.89
CA PRO A 446 -26.21 38.90 -30.01
C PRO A 446 -24.78 38.36 -29.94
N GLU A 447 -24.58 37.10 -30.32
CA GLU A 447 -23.24 36.47 -30.31
C GLU A 447 -22.24 37.19 -31.23
N GLU A 448 -22.69 37.96 -32.23
CA GLU A 448 -21.82 38.79 -33.07
C GLU A 448 -21.20 39.98 -32.32
N THR A 449 -21.88 40.46 -31.27
CA THR A 449 -21.39 41.56 -30.42
C THR A 449 -20.51 41.04 -29.27
N GLN A 450 -20.70 39.79 -28.87
CA GLN A 450 -19.86 39.07 -27.92
C GLN A 450 -18.73 38.36 -28.66
N VAL A 451 -17.56 39.02 -28.82
CA VAL A 451 -16.35 38.53 -29.53
C VAL A 451 -16.37 37.00 -29.78
N ASN A 452 -16.61 36.64 -31.05
CA ASN A 452 -16.91 35.28 -31.51
C ASN A 452 -15.66 34.38 -31.36
N LEU A 453 -15.41 33.85 -30.15
CA LEU A 453 -14.17 33.13 -29.79
C LEU A 453 -14.31 31.60 -29.75
N LEU A 454 -15.51 31.06 -29.96
CA LEU A 454 -15.76 29.61 -29.95
C LEU A 454 -15.90 29.09 -31.38
N ASN A 455 -15.05 28.12 -31.74
CA ASN A 455 -14.96 27.54 -33.08
C ASN A 455 -16.23 26.77 -33.52
N THR A 456 -16.32 26.51 -34.82
CA THR A 456 -17.43 25.87 -35.56
C THR A 456 -17.85 24.47 -35.08
N ASN A 457 -17.05 23.76 -34.29
CA ASN A 457 -17.40 22.42 -33.80
C ASN A 457 -18.56 22.45 -32.79
N ILE A 458 -18.68 23.51 -31.98
CA ILE A 458 -19.87 23.72 -31.13
C ILE A 458 -21.06 24.16 -32.00
N LYS A 459 -20.84 24.87 -33.12
CA LYS A 459 -21.91 25.28 -34.04
C LYS A 459 -22.64 24.11 -34.70
N LYS A 460 -22.00 22.94 -34.85
CA LYS A 460 -22.66 21.70 -35.34
C LYS A 460 -23.47 20.98 -34.26
N GLU A 461 -23.18 21.20 -32.98
CA GLU A 461 -23.91 20.61 -31.83
C GLU A 461 -24.93 21.56 -31.20
N ARG A 462 -24.92 22.84 -31.59
CA ARG A 462 -25.94 23.83 -31.25
C ARG A 462 -27.23 23.53 -32.00
N SER A 463 -28.10 22.74 -31.39
CA SER A 463 -29.50 23.16 -31.39
C SER A 463 -29.55 24.43 -30.55
N GLU A 464 -30.12 25.52 -31.08
CA GLU A 464 -30.21 26.85 -30.42
C GLU A 464 -30.87 26.82 -29.02
N ASN A 465 -31.41 25.67 -28.61
CA ASN A 465 -32.10 25.43 -27.34
C ASN A 465 -31.48 24.28 -26.49
N SER A 466 -30.15 24.11 -26.53
CA SER A 466 -29.45 23.10 -25.71
C SER A 466 -28.96 23.69 -24.37
N PRO A 467 -29.12 23.01 -23.22
CA PRO A 467 -28.66 23.54 -21.93
C PRO A 467 -27.12 23.62 -21.79
N THR A 468 -26.34 22.90 -22.62
CA THR A 468 -24.89 23.15 -22.78
C THR A 468 -24.63 24.60 -23.24
N SER A 469 -25.50 25.14 -24.09
CA SER A 469 -25.39 26.51 -24.61
C SER A 469 -25.46 27.54 -23.47
N THR A 470 -26.36 27.33 -22.52
CA THR A 470 -26.58 28.21 -21.36
C THR A 470 -25.36 28.23 -20.42
N ILE A 471 -24.76 27.07 -20.12
CA ILE A 471 -23.54 26.99 -19.31
C ILE A 471 -22.35 27.63 -20.05
N ILE A 472 -22.19 27.35 -21.34
CA ILE A 472 -21.11 27.93 -22.15
C ILE A 472 -21.27 29.45 -22.25
N LYS A 473 -22.50 29.97 -22.40
CA LYS A 473 -22.77 31.40 -22.48
C LYS A 473 -22.49 32.11 -21.15
N THR A 474 -22.94 31.55 -20.03
CA THR A 474 -22.63 32.10 -18.69
C THR A 474 -21.12 32.07 -18.39
N TRP A 475 -20.43 31.01 -18.81
CA TRP A 475 -18.97 30.92 -18.78
C TRP A 475 -18.35 32.02 -19.65
N GLN A 476 -18.77 32.17 -20.91
CA GLN A 476 -18.19 33.14 -21.86
C GLN A 476 -18.33 34.58 -21.37
N ILE A 477 -19.49 34.96 -20.82
CA ILE A 477 -19.71 36.30 -20.23
C ILE A 477 -18.72 36.56 -19.10
N SER A 478 -18.54 35.57 -18.20
CA SER A 478 -17.65 35.70 -17.04
C SER A 478 -16.18 35.65 -17.46
N PHE A 479 -15.81 34.76 -18.36
CA PHE A 479 -14.46 34.58 -18.87
C PHE A 479 -13.97 35.79 -19.66
N ASN A 480 -14.80 36.34 -20.55
CA ASN A 480 -14.47 37.59 -21.27
C ASN A 480 -14.17 38.71 -20.27
N ARG A 481 -14.94 38.79 -19.18
CA ARG A 481 -14.70 39.79 -18.16
C ARG A 481 -13.41 39.55 -17.39
N ILE A 482 -13.13 38.30 -16.98
CA ILE A 482 -11.88 37.93 -16.32
C ILE A 482 -10.70 38.33 -17.22
N ARG A 483 -10.72 37.97 -18.50
CA ARG A 483 -9.67 38.33 -19.45
C ARG A 483 -9.44 39.83 -19.54
N ASP A 484 -10.51 40.64 -19.57
CA ASP A 484 -10.40 42.09 -19.66
C ASP A 484 -9.91 42.75 -18.35
N SER A 485 -10.17 42.14 -17.18
CA SER A 485 -9.83 42.73 -15.88
C SER A 485 -8.58 42.15 -15.21
N ASP A 486 -8.27 40.88 -15.48
CA ASP A 486 -7.16 40.12 -14.92
C ASP A 486 -6.75 39.01 -15.90
N CYS A 487 -5.98 39.39 -16.92
CA CYS A 487 -5.52 38.46 -17.96
C CYS A 487 -4.78 37.24 -17.39
N ARG A 488 -4.06 37.42 -16.28
CA ARG A 488 -3.32 36.35 -15.58
C ARG A 488 -4.24 35.25 -15.06
N ALA A 489 -5.45 35.59 -14.61
CA ALA A 489 -6.45 34.59 -14.20
C ALA A 489 -6.98 33.82 -15.42
N ALA A 490 -7.14 34.46 -16.57
CA ALA A 490 -7.52 33.78 -17.81
C ALA A 490 -6.40 32.83 -18.29
N ASP A 491 -5.15 33.28 -18.23
CA ASP A 491 -3.95 32.48 -18.55
C ASP A 491 -3.82 31.27 -17.61
N LEU A 492 -4.01 31.48 -16.30
CA LEU A 492 -4.02 30.39 -15.32
C LEU A 492 -5.13 29.37 -15.60
N LEU A 493 -6.33 29.83 -15.96
CA LEU A 493 -7.42 28.92 -16.33
C LEU A 493 -7.09 28.11 -17.59
N ALA A 494 -6.45 28.75 -18.58
CA ALA A 494 -5.97 28.09 -19.79
C ALA A 494 -4.94 27.00 -19.46
N LEU A 495 -3.94 27.31 -18.63
CA LEU A 495 -2.95 26.35 -18.16
C LEU A 495 -3.59 25.19 -17.37
N MET A 496 -4.42 25.49 -16.37
CA MET A 496 -5.12 24.48 -15.57
C MET A 496 -5.96 23.55 -16.44
N SER A 497 -6.51 24.07 -17.55
CA SER A 497 -7.28 23.26 -18.47
C SER A 497 -6.46 22.18 -19.19
N MET A 498 -5.12 22.24 -19.19
CA MET A 498 -4.26 21.23 -19.83
C MET A 498 -4.01 19.98 -18.97
N PHE A 499 -4.32 20.03 -17.67
CA PHE A 499 -4.13 18.92 -16.74
C PHE A 499 -5.42 18.10 -16.54
N ASP A 500 -5.40 17.07 -15.67
CA ASP A 500 -6.64 16.48 -15.17
C ASP A 500 -7.49 17.55 -14.46
N SER A 501 -8.80 17.48 -14.63
CA SER A 501 -9.76 18.42 -14.04
C SER A 501 -9.82 18.36 -12.52
N GLN A 502 -9.32 17.30 -11.89
CA GLN A 502 -9.41 17.08 -10.45
C GLN A 502 -8.03 16.99 -9.80
N GLY A 503 -7.93 17.46 -8.56
CA GLY A 503 -6.73 17.32 -7.74
C GLY A 503 -5.52 18.08 -8.26
N ILE A 504 -5.72 19.19 -9.00
CA ILE A 504 -4.63 19.99 -9.57
C ILE A 504 -3.83 20.63 -8.43
N PRO A 505 -2.53 20.33 -8.28
CA PRO A 505 -1.72 20.95 -7.24
C PRO A 505 -1.52 22.44 -7.50
N GLY A 506 -1.76 23.27 -6.48
CA GLY A 506 -1.55 24.71 -6.55
C GLY A 506 -0.12 25.05 -6.94
N ASP A 507 0.85 24.34 -6.36
CA ASP A 507 2.28 24.50 -6.66
C ASP A 507 2.66 24.07 -8.09
N LEU A 508 1.86 23.24 -8.76
CA LEU A 508 2.05 22.90 -10.18
C LEU A 508 1.71 24.11 -11.06
N VAL A 509 0.64 24.84 -10.75
CA VAL A 509 0.11 25.92 -11.60
C VAL A 509 0.66 27.29 -11.22
N THR A 510 1.17 27.46 -10.00
CA THR A 510 1.82 28.71 -9.57
C THR A 510 3.23 28.87 -10.12
N GLN A 511 3.89 27.81 -10.59
CA GLN A 511 5.23 27.87 -11.20
C GLN A 511 5.32 28.73 -12.46
N HIS A 512 4.19 28.91 -13.15
CA HIS A 512 4.11 29.72 -14.36
C HIS A 512 4.25 31.22 -14.09
N MET A 513 3.98 31.67 -12.86
CA MET A 513 3.89 33.09 -12.52
C MET A 513 4.51 33.38 -11.13
N ASN A 514 4.73 34.66 -10.83
CA ASN A 514 5.16 35.06 -9.48
C ASN A 514 4.12 34.61 -8.43
N GLU A 515 4.58 34.10 -7.28
CA GLU A 515 3.74 33.56 -6.21
C GLU A 515 2.58 34.49 -5.81
N LEU A 516 2.84 35.80 -5.67
CA LEU A 516 1.82 36.78 -5.31
C LEU A 516 0.74 36.92 -6.39
N TYR A 517 1.14 36.93 -7.66
CA TYR A 517 0.21 37.02 -8.79
C TYR A 517 -0.59 35.73 -8.98
N SER A 518 0.00 34.58 -8.65
CA SER A 518 -0.70 33.29 -8.69
C SER A 518 -1.80 33.21 -7.64
N ILE A 519 -1.58 33.74 -6.43
CA ILE A 519 -2.60 33.81 -5.38
C ILE A 519 -3.79 34.69 -5.81
N ASP A 520 -3.52 35.88 -6.35
CA ASP A 520 -4.56 36.78 -6.83
C ASP A 520 -5.37 36.16 -7.99
N ALA A 521 -4.69 35.51 -8.94
CA ALA A 521 -5.32 34.85 -10.07
C ALA A 521 -6.21 33.67 -9.62
N LEU A 522 -5.73 32.82 -8.71
CA LEU A 522 -6.51 31.74 -8.11
C LEU A 522 -7.74 32.29 -7.37
N ALA A 523 -7.56 33.37 -6.60
CA ALA A 523 -8.67 34.04 -5.91
C ALA A 523 -9.71 34.58 -6.91
N THR A 524 -9.28 35.20 -8.02
CA THR A 524 -10.19 35.63 -9.10
C THR A 524 -10.98 34.45 -9.67
N LEU A 525 -10.32 33.33 -10.00
CA LEU A 525 -11.00 32.15 -10.55
C LEU A 525 -11.98 31.51 -9.56
N MET A 526 -11.64 31.49 -8.26
CA MET A 526 -12.55 31.03 -7.20
C MET A 526 -13.74 31.98 -7.02
N HIS A 527 -13.53 33.30 -7.09
CA HIS A 527 -14.61 34.29 -6.97
C HIS A 527 -15.64 34.16 -8.10
N TYR A 528 -15.21 33.82 -9.32
CA TYR A 528 -16.12 33.51 -10.44
C TYR A 528 -16.62 32.05 -10.45
N SER A 529 -16.20 31.23 -9.48
CA SER A 529 -16.58 29.81 -9.32
C SER A 529 -16.16 28.92 -10.49
N PHE A 530 -15.06 29.25 -11.17
CA PHE A 530 -14.49 28.40 -12.23
C PHE A 530 -13.66 27.24 -11.68
N ILE A 531 -13.11 27.40 -10.47
CA ILE A 531 -12.35 26.38 -9.75
C ILE A 531 -12.81 26.31 -8.29
N THR A 532 -12.57 25.15 -7.65
CA THR A 532 -12.86 24.92 -6.23
C THR A 532 -11.64 24.34 -5.53
N LYS A 533 -11.37 24.78 -4.29
CA LYS A 533 -10.25 24.31 -3.46
C LYS A 533 -10.70 23.23 -2.46
N HIS A 534 -9.86 22.22 -2.25
CA HIS A 534 -10.09 21.15 -1.25
C HIS A 534 -10.01 21.68 0.20
N GLN A 535 -10.49 20.91 1.19
CA GLN A 535 -10.56 21.37 2.59
C GLN A 535 -9.17 21.60 3.20
N ASP A 536 -8.30 20.60 3.09
CA ASP A 536 -7.05 20.52 3.86
C ASP A 536 -5.78 20.59 3.00
N ASP A 537 -5.92 20.61 1.67
CA ASP A 537 -4.80 20.60 0.72
C ASP A 537 -4.83 21.80 -0.24
N GLU A 538 -3.66 22.17 -0.77
CA GLU A 538 -3.49 23.09 -1.91
C GLU A 538 -3.86 22.40 -3.24
N LEU A 539 -4.96 21.65 -3.26
CA LEU A 539 -5.49 20.97 -4.44
C LEU A 539 -6.75 21.69 -4.95
N TYR A 540 -6.84 21.80 -6.27
CA TYR A 540 -7.89 22.52 -6.96
C TYR A 540 -8.60 21.61 -7.98
N ASP A 541 -9.92 21.71 -8.03
CA ASP A 541 -10.73 21.08 -9.07
C ASP A 541 -11.29 22.14 -10.02
N MET A 542 -11.33 21.81 -11.30
CA MET A 542 -12.03 22.52 -12.35
C MET A 542 -13.21 21.69 -12.81
N HIS A 543 -14.39 22.30 -12.93
CA HIS A 543 -15.56 21.59 -13.45
C HIS A 543 -15.31 21.15 -14.91
N ALA A 544 -15.64 19.91 -15.28
CA ALA A 544 -15.36 19.36 -16.61
C ALA A 544 -15.89 20.22 -17.77
N LEU A 545 -17.09 20.79 -17.64
CA LEU A 545 -17.64 21.75 -18.62
C LEU A 545 -16.86 23.06 -18.72
N VAL A 546 -16.29 23.55 -17.63
CA VAL A 546 -15.42 24.74 -17.64
C VAL A 546 -14.12 24.39 -18.37
N GLN A 547 -13.52 23.23 -18.07
CA GLN A 547 -12.33 22.75 -18.78
C GLN A 547 -12.59 22.59 -20.29
N LEU A 548 -13.72 22.00 -20.68
CA LEU A 548 -14.12 21.83 -22.07
C LEU A 548 -14.32 23.19 -22.77
N ALA A 549 -15.04 24.12 -22.13
CA ALA A 549 -15.25 25.47 -22.68
C ALA A 549 -13.93 26.21 -22.87
N THR A 550 -13.01 26.13 -21.90
CA THR A 550 -11.68 26.73 -21.98
C THR A 550 -10.83 26.12 -23.10
N ARG A 551 -10.76 24.78 -23.21
CA ARG A 551 -10.04 24.10 -24.30
C ARG A 551 -10.59 24.46 -25.68
N ASN A 552 -11.92 24.52 -25.81
CA ASN A 552 -12.57 24.90 -27.06
C ASN A 552 -12.32 26.36 -27.45
N TRP A 553 -12.26 27.25 -26.45
CA TRP A 553 -11.84 28.63 -26.66
C TRP A 553 -10.38 28.70 -27.14
N LEU A 554 -9.48 27.93 -26.53
CA LEU A 554 -8.08 27.84 -26.94
C LEU A 554 -7.90 27.28 -28.35
N HIS A 555 -8.78 26.40 -28.83
CA HIS A 555 -8.73 25.94 -30.23
C HIS A 555 -8.96 27.06 -31.25
N GLY A 556 -9.61 28.16 -30.87
CA GLY A 556 -9.68 29.39 -31.66
C GLY A 556 -8.53 30.37 -31.39
N GLY A 557 -7.63 30.04 -30.48
CA GLY A 557 -6.47 30.83 -30.04
C GLY A 557 -5.20 29.98 -29.97
N ASP A 558 -4.38 30.17 -28.92
CA ASP A 558 -3.05 29.58 -28.80
C ASP A 558 -3.02 28.31 -27.93
N ILE A 559 -3.78 27.27 -28.31
CA ILE A 559 -3.80 26.00 -27.56
C ILE A 559 -2.43 25.32 -27.53
N GLU A 560 -1.64 25.45 -28.59
CA GLU A 560 -0.30 24.84 -28.68
C GLU A 560 0.66 25.46 -27.68
N HIS A 561 0.60 26.78 -27.45
CA HIS A 561 1.36 27.42 -26.38
C HIS A 561 1.09 26.80 -25.02
N TRP A 562 -0.17 26.64 -24.61
CA TRP A 562 -0.52 26.06 -23.31
C TRP A 562 -0.19 24.56 -23.21
N ARG A 563 -0.29 23.82 -24.32
CA ARG A 563 0.17 22.44 -24.41
C ARG A 563 1.67 22.32 -24.23
N ARG A 564 2.46 23.25 -24.75
CA ARG A 564 3.91 23.31 -24.55
C ARG A 564 4.25 23.70 -23.11
N GLU A 565 3.59 24.71 -22.57
CA GLU A 565 3.84 25.22 -21.23
C GLU A 565 3.53 24.19 -20.14
N SER A 566 2.38 23.52 -20.24
CA SER A 566 2.02 22.42 -19.32
C SER A 566 3.02 21.27 -19.35
N LEU A 567 3.62 20.98 -20.50
CA LEU A 567 4.67 19.96 -20.64
C LEU A 567 5.97 20.39 -19.95
N ILE A 568 6.41 21.64 -20.13
CA ILE A 568 7.60 22.20 -19.46
C ILE A 568 7.42 22.20 -17.94
N ILE A 569 6.25 22.60 -17.46
CA ILE A 569 5.94 22.60 -16.02
C ILE A 569 5.94 21.17 -15.47
N MET A 570 5.41 20.21 -16.23
CA MET A 570 5.40 18.81 -15.82
C MET A 570 6.81 18.21 -15.75
N GLU A 571 7.70 18.55 -16.69
CA GLU A 571 9.11 18.14 -16.63
C GLU A 571 9.80 18.62 -15.34
N LYS A 572 9.60 19.88 -14.96
CA LYS A 572 10.17 20.45 -13.74
C LYS A 572 9.58 19.85 -12.47
N SER A 573 8.32 19.44 -12.52
CA SER A 573 7.54 19.04 -11.34
C SER A 573 7.54 17.54 -11.09
N PHE A 574 7.63 16.71 -12.13
CA PHE A 574 7.52 15.26 -12.02
C PHE A 574 8.87 14.62 -11.65
N PRO A 575 9.03 14.09 -10.43
CA PRO A 575 10.32 13.56 -9.97
C PRO A 575 10.76 12.31 -10.73
N SER A 576 12.03 11.91 -10.57
CA SER A 576 12.65 10.70 -11.14
C SER A 576 11.92 9.37 -10.80
N GLY A 577 11.10 9.36 -9.76
CA GLY A 577 10.37 8.18 -9.30
C GLY A 577 10.99 7.46 -8.08
N ASP A 578 12.01 8.05 -7.46
CA ASP A 578 12.65 7.51 -6.26
C ASP A 578 11.66 7.36 -5.10
N TYR A 579 11.88 6.38 -4.20
CA TYR A 579 10.94 6.03 -3.12
C TYR A 579 10.55 7.23 -2.25
N SER A 580 11.49 8.13 -1.96
CA SER A 580 11.24 9.36 -1.19
C SER A 580 10.28 10.34 -1.88
N THR A 581 10.13 10.24 -3.20
CA THR A 581 9.32 11.12 -4.05
C THR A 581 7.98 10.51 -4.46
N TRP A 582 7.69 9.27 -4.03
CA TRP A 582 6.47 8.55 -4.39
C TRP A 582 5.17 9.30 -4.07
N PRO A 583 5.00 9.97 -2.91
CA PRO A 583 3.78 10.72 -2.64
C PRO A 583 3.54 11.81 -3.69
N ARG A 584 4.61 12.51 -4.11
CA ARG A 584 4.51 13.54 -5.14
C ARG A 584 4.23 12.94 -6.52
N CYS A 585 4.87 11.84 -6.87
CA CYS A 585 4.61 11.13 -8.13
C CYS A 585 3.15 10.65 -8.20
N ALA A 586 2.58 10.16 -7.10
CA ALA A 586 1.19 9.72 -7.03
C ALA A 586 0.21 10.85 -7.36
N VAL A 587 0.40 12.03 -6.75
CA VAL A 587 -0.42 13.22 -6.99
C VAL A 587 -0.29 13.71 -8.44
N LEU A 588 0.93 13.70 -9.01
CA LEU A 588 1.16 14.21 -10.36
C LEU A 588 0.82 13.24 -11.50
N LEU A 589 0.71 11.94 -11.21
CA LEU A 589 0.53 10.89 -12.22
C LEU A 589 -0.68 11.13 -13.15
N PRO A 590 -1.89 11.46 -12.67
CA PRO A 590 -3.04 11.70 -13.56
C PRO A 590 -2.80 12.87 -14.52
N HIS A 591 -2.19 13.95 -14.03
CA HIS A 591 -1.87 15.13 -14.82
C HIS A 591 -0.77 14.83 -15.86
N ALA A 592 0.28 14.12 -15.46
CA ALA A 592 1.37 13.73 -16.34
C ALA A 592 0.88 12.87 -17.51
N LYS A 593 0.01 11.89 -17.26
CA LYS A 593 -0.59 11.04 -18.30
C LYS A 593 -1.33 11.86 -19.37
N ILE A 594 -2.11 12.87 -18.97
CA ILE A 594 -2.83 13.74 -19.93
C ILE A 594 -1.86 14.58 -20.76
N VAL A 595 -0.87 15.19 -20.10
CA VAL A 595 0.11 16.08 -20.75
C VAL A 595 0.95 15.33 -21.79
N ILE A 596 1.38 14.10 -21.48
CA ILE A 596 2.19 13.28 -22.40
C ILE A 596 1.38 12.49 -23.42
N ALA A 597 0.06 12.35 -23.27
CA ALA A 597 -0.78 11.64 -24.25
C ALA A 597 -0.96 12.41 -25.58
N THR A 598 -0.72 13.72 -25.57
CA THR A 598 -0.87 14.56 -26.77
C THR A 598 0.28 14.33 -27.74
N GLN A 599 -0.01 14.03 -29.02
CA GLN A 599 1.01 13.86 -30.05
C GLN A 599 1.77 15.16 -30.34
N ARG A 600 3.08 15.05 -30.52
CA ARG A 600 3.98 16.19 -30.74
C ARG A 600 4.75 16.05 -32.04
N HIS A 601 5.00 17.18 -32.68
CA HIS A 601 5.76 17.26 -33.93
C HIS A 601 7.01 18.14 -33.82
N ASP A 602 7.09 19.02 -32.80
CA ASP A 602 8.27 19.83 -32.53
C ASP A 602 9.38 19.01 -31.88
N THR A 603 10.62 19.26 -32.29
CA THR A 603 11.77 18.44 -31.90
C THR A 603 12.14 18.57 -30.43
N ASP A 604 11.98 19.75 -29.84
CA ASP A 604 12.33 20.00 -28.44
C ASP A 604 11.23 19.49 -27.51
N GLU A 605 9.96 19.63 -27.91
CA GLU A 605 8.81 19.07 -27.17
C GLU A 605 8.85 17.54 -27.08
N LEU A 606 9.29 16.86 -28.14
CA LEU A 606 9.47 15.40 -28.13
C LEU A 606 10.47 14.92 -27.07
N LEU A 607 11.53 15.69 -26.83
CA LEU A 607 12.52 15.36 -25.79
C LEU A 607 11.96 15.57 -24.39
N ILE A 608 11.27 16.70 -24.16
CA ILE A 608 10.63 16.97 -22.86
C ILE A 608 9.56 15.90 -22.56
N GLN A 609 8.75 15.54 -23.56
CA GLN A 609 7.78 14.45 -23.45
C GLN A 609 8.45 13.11 -23.12
N ALA A 610 9.57 12.79 -23.77
CA ALA A 610 10.31 11.58 -23.48
C ALA A 610 10.90 11.57 -22.06
N THR A 611 11.36 12.71 -21.55
CA THR A 611 11.84 12.84 -20.16
C THR A 611 10.72 12.60 -19.15
N VAL A 612 9.57 13.26 -19.31
CA VAL A 612 8.42 13.05 -18.42
C VAL A 612 7.94 11.61 -18.48
N ALA A 613 7.80 11.03 -19.68
CA ALA A 613 7.40 9.64 -19.86
C ALA A 613 8.40 8.66 -19.23
N ASN A 614 9.70 8.92 -19.31
CA ASN A 614 10.71 8.11 -18.64
C ASN A 614 10.56 8.14 -17.12
N ASN A 615 10.34 9.32 -16.53
CA ASN A 615 10.16 9.46 -15.08
C ASN A 615 8.86 8.79 -14.59
N VAL A 616 7.77 8.96 -15.33
CA VAL A 616 6.49 8.26 -15.06
C VAL A 616 6.69 6.75 -15.16
N GLY A 617 7.39 6.27 -16.19
CA GLY A 617 7.72 4.86 -16.38
C GLY A 617 8.55 4.29 -15.22
N SER A 618 9.56 5.03 -14.75
CA SER A 618 10.39 4.64 -13.60
C SER A 618 9.57 4.50 -12.33
N TYR A 619 8.71 5.48 -12.03
CA TYR A 619 7.80 5.42 -10.90
C TYR A 619 6.87 4.19 -10.97
N LEU A 620 6.23 3.95 -12.12
CA LEU A 620 5.35 2.78 -12.33
C LEU A 620 6.09 1.45 -12.23
N GLN A 621 7.33 1.38 -12.76
CA GLN A 621 8.16 0.18 -12.68
C GLN A 621 8.52 -0.16 -11.23
N LEU A 622 8.90 0.84 -10.43
CA LEU A 622 9.24 0.64 -9.03
C LEU A 622 8.02 0.24 -8.18
N ARG A 623 6.80 0.58 -8.60
CA ARG A 623 5.55 0.08 -8.02
C ARG A 623 5.17 -1.33 -8.46
N GLY A 624 5.89 -1.92 -9.41
CA GLY A 624 5.55 -3.23 -9.99
C GLY A 624 4.50 -3.18 -11.09
N GLU A 625 4.08 -1.99 -11.54
CA GLU A 625 3.14 -1.80 -12.65
C GLU A 625 3.87 -1.89 -14.01
N PHE A 626 4.53 -3.04 -14.26
CA PHE A 626 5.46 -3.20 -15.39
C PHE A 626 4.82 -3.03 -16.78
N ALA A 627 3.52 -3.30 -16.93
CA ALA A 627 2.81 -3.15 -18.20
C ALA A 627 2.58 -1.67 -18.57
N GLU A 628 2.18 -0.85 -17.60
CA GLU A 628 2.03 0.60 -17.81
C GLU A 628 3.40 1.27 -17.95
N ALA A 629 4.38 0.83 -17.16
CA ALA A 629 5.76 1.29 -17.31
C ALA A 629 6.30 1.02 -18.73
N GLU A 630 6.02 -0.15 -19.32
CA GLU A 630 6.41 -0.48 -20.70
C GLU A 630 5.86 0.53 -21.71
N LYS A 631 4.59 0.94 -21.58
CA LYS A 631 3.97 1.95 -22.46
C LYS A 631 4.72 3.28 -22.38
N MET A 632 5.04 3.71 -21.16
CA MET A 632 5.74 4.98 -20.92
C MET A 632 7.19 4.96 -21.43
N PHE A 633 7.92 3.87 -21.18
CA PHE A 633 9.29 3.73 -21.70
C PHE A 633 9.34 3.59 -23.22
N LYS A 634 8.32 2.96 -23.83
CA LYS A 634 8.19 2.92 -25.28
C LYS A 634 7.98 4.31 -25.86
N LEU A 635 7.09 5.12 -25.27
CA LEU A 635 6.90 6.51 -25.68
C LEU A 635 8.21 7.32 -25.57
N ALA A 636 8.94 7.17 -24.46
CA ALA A 636 10.24 7.83 -24.27
C ALA A 636 11.28 7.38 -25.29
N LEU A 637 11.35 6.07 -25.57
CA LEU A 637 12.27 5.50 -26.54
C LEU A 637 11.98 6.01 -27.95
N ASP A 638 10.72 5.97 -28.38
CA ASP A 638 10.31 6.40 -29.73
C ASP A 638 10.64 7.89 -29.93
N GLY A 639 10.36 8.74 -28.93
CA GLY A 639 10.73 10.16 -28.94
C GLY A 639 12.24 10.37 -29.07
N ARG A 640 13.05 9.71 -28.22
CA ARG A 640 14.51 9.86 -28.21
C ARG A 640 15.18 9.26 -29.44
N VAL A 641 14.70 8.13 -29.97
CA VAL A 641 15.19 7.55 -31.24
C VAL A 641 14.97 8.52 -32.38
N SER A 642 13.78 9.13 -32.47
CA SER A 642 13.45 10.02 -33.58
C SER A 642 14.34 11.27 -33.62
N ARG A 643 14.79 11.75 -32.44
CA ARG A 643 15.49 13.03 -32.32
C ARG A 643 17.00 12.94 -32.08
N LEU A 644 17.43 12.00 -31.25
CA LEU A 644 18.82 11.83 -30.81
C LEU A 644 19.52 10.67 -31.53
N GLY A 645 18.74 9.77 -32.15
CA GLY A 645 19.24 8.54 -32.75
C GLY A 645 19.39 7.41 -31.74
N LYS A 646 19.67 6.20 -32.27
CA LYS A 646 19.69 4.95 -31.50
C LYS A 646 20.89 4.81 -30.55
N GLU A 647 21.98 5.53 -30.81
CA GLU A 647 23.24 5.42 -30.06
C GLU A 647 23.35 6.46 -28.94
N HIS A 648 22.41 7.40 -28.84
CA HIS A 648 22.48 8.44 -27.83
C HIS A 648 22.30 7.86 -26.41
N PRO A 649 23.07 8.31 -25.39
CA PRO A 649 22.99 7.77 -24.03
C PRO A 649 21.58 7.74 -23.45
N GLU A 650 20.77 8.79 -23.64
CA GLU A 650 19.37 8.80 -23.19
C GLU A 650 18.47 7.80 -23.91
N THR A 651 18.71 7.57 -25.21
CA THR A 651 17.99 6.55 -25.99
C THR A 651 18.33 5.16 -25.45
N LEU A 652 19.60 4.91 -25.15
CA LEU A 652 20.07 3.68 -24.54
C LEU A 652 19.50 3.49 -23.12
N SER A 653 19.43 4.55 -22.32
CA SER A 653 18.78 4.52 -21.00
C SER A 653 17.30 4.12 -21.10
N SER A 654 16.56 4.68 -22.06
CA SER A 654 15.15 4.31 -22.31
C SER A 654 15.03 2.85 -22.78
N THR A 655 15.97 2.39 -23.61
CA THR A 655 16.05 1.01 -24.08
C THR A 655 16.28 0.04 -22.90
N ASN A 656 17.19 0.40 -22.00
CA ASN A 656 17.50 -0.36 -20.79
C ASN A 656 16.29 -0.46 -19.85
N ASN A 657 15.60 0.66 -19.61
CA ASN A 657 14.40 0.69 -18.78
C ASN A 657 13.26 -0.14 -19.39
N LEU A 658 13.05 -0.05 -20.71
CA LEU A 658 12.08 -0.88 -21.41
C LEU A 658 12.41 -2.38 -21.32
N ALA A 659 13.70 -2.75 -21.43
CA ALA A 659 14.15 -4.13 -21.26
C ALA A 659 13.89 -4.65 -19.84
N LEU A 660 14.16 -3.83 -18.81
CA LEU A 660 13.89 -4.16 -17.41
C LEU A 660 12.39 -4.32 -17.12
N SER A 661 11.54 -3.48 -17.71
CA SER A 661 10.08 -3.63 -17.61
C SER A 661 9.61 -4.96 -18.22
N ARG A 662 10.10 -5.34 -19.40
CA ARG A 662 9.77 -6.64 -20.02
C ARG A 662 10.30 -7.82 -19.21
N ARG A 663 11.49 -7.70 -18.64
CA ARG A 663 12.04 -8.68 -17.68
C ARG A 663 11.11 -8.84 -16.47
N GLY A 664 10.61 -7.74 -15.92
CA GLY A 664 9.64 -7.75 -14.81
C GLY A 664 8.33 -8.47 -15.12
N GLN A 665 7.95 -8.51 -16.40
CA GLN A 665 6.79 -9.29 -16.90
C GLN A 665 7.14 -10.76 -17.25
N GLY A 666 8.38 -11.21 -17.05
CA GLY A 666 8.84 -12.55 -17.45
C GLY A 666 9.13 -12.71 -18.95
N ARG A 667 9.06 -11.63 -19.74
CA ARG A 667 9.27 -11.64 -21.21
C ARG A 667 10.76 -11.50 -21.55
N TYR A 668 11.57 -12.46 -21.11
CA TYR A 668 13.04 -12.41 -21.22
C TYR A 668 13.54 -12.39 -22.68
N LYS A 669 12.87 -13.13 -23.58
CA LYS A 669 13.23 -13.17 -25.01
C LYS A 669 13.02 -11.80 -25.67
N ASP A 670 11.91 -11.12 -25.36
CA ASP A 670 11.59 -9.80 -25.92
C ASP A 670 12.52 -8.71 -25.38
N ALA A 671 12.96 -8.82 -24.12
CA ALA A 671 13.97 -7.96 -23.55
C ALA A 671 15.34 -8.17 -24.20
N MET A 672 15.70 -9.43 -24.48
CA MET A 672 16.96 -9.78 -25.16
C MET A 672 16.99 -9.23 -26.60
N LEU A 673 15.90 -9.38 -27.35
CA LEU A 673 15.77 -8.84 -28.71
C LEU A 673 15.95 -7.32 -28.75
N LEU A 674 15.47 -6.62 -27.72
CA LEU A 674 15.61 -5.17 -27.62
C LEU A 674 17.07 -4.73 -27.44
N LEU A 675 17.87 -5.49 -26.68
CA LEU A 675 19.27 -5.16 -26.37
C LEU A 675 20.29 -5.75 -27.36
N GLN A 676 19.88 -6.69 -28.22
CA GLN A 676 20.75 -7.32 -29.21
C GLN A 676 21.44 -6.30 -30.16
N PRO A 677 20.78 -5.24 -30.65
CA PRO A 677 21.45 -4.23 -31.47
C PRO A 677 22.53 -3.47 -30.71
N VAL A 678 22.29 -3.14 -29.44
CA VAL A 678 23.28 -2.45 -28.58
C VAL A 678 24.49 -3.35 -28.36
N ARG A 679 24.29 -4.64 -28.09
CA ARG A 679 25.38 -5.61 -27.97
C ARG A 679 26.25 -5.67 -29.22
N LYS A 680 25.63 -5.81 -30.40
CA LYS A 680 26.36 -5.86 -31.69
C LYS A 680 27.14 -4.58 -31.95
N MET A 681 26.56 -3.43 -31.58
CA MET A 681 27.22 -2.13 -31.71
C MET A 681 28.47 -2.03 -30.83
N VAL A 682 28.42 -2.48 -29.58
CA VAL A 682 29.60 -2.49 -28.69
C VAL A 682 30.65 -3.49 -29.19
N GLU A 683 30.23 -4.67 -29.66
CA GLU A 683 31.14 -5.66 -30.26
C GLU A 683 31.84 -5.15 -31.53
N ALA A 684 31.17 -4.35 -32.35
CA ALA A 684 31.74 -3.81 -33.59
C ALA A 684 32.60 -2.55 -33.38
N SER A 685 32.16 -1.63 -32.53
CA SER A 685 32.80 -0.30 -32.37
C SER A 685 33.85 -0.26 -31.26
N GLY A 686 33.78 -1.18 -30.29
CA GLY A 686 34.60 -1.17 -29.09
C GLY A 686 34.36 0.04 -28.16
N LYS A 687 33.40 0.91 -28.47
CA LYS A 687 33.05 2.07 -27.62
C LYS A 687 32.20 1.60 -26.46
N GLU A 688 32.71 1.78 -25.26
CA GLU A 688 32.02 1.49 -24.01
C GLU A 688 31.73 2.80 -23.27
N ASP A 689 30.45 3.08 -23.09
CA ASP A 689 29.92 4.17 -22.27
C ASP A 689 29.05 3.59 -21.13
N PRO A 690 28.68 4.39 -20.11
CA PRO A 690 27.91 3.87 -18.97
C PRO A 690 26.58 3.19 -19.35
N GLN A 691 25.89 3.65 -20.41
CA GLN A 691 24.59 3.13 -20.79
C GLN A 691 24.70 1.84 -21.62
N THR A 692 25.69 1.75 -22.51
CA THR A 692 26.01 0.50 -23.22
C THR A 692 26.47 -0.59 -22.24
N LEU A 693 27.26 -0.23 -21.22
CA LEU A 693 27.65 -1.16 -20.15
C LEU A 693 26.46 -1.58 -19.28
N SER A 694 25.50 -0.69 -19.06
CA SER A 694 24.22 -1.03 -18.44
C SER A 694 23.40 -2.01 -19.28
N SER A 695 23.38 -1.85 -20.60
CA SER A 695 22.76 -2.84 -21.51
C SER A 695 23.42 -4.21 -21.40
N ILE A 696 24.77 -4.28 -21.36
CA ILE A 696 25.49 -5.56 -21.21
C ILE A 696 25.19 -6.19 -19.84
N HIS A 697 25.14 -5.41 -18.77
CA HIS A 697 24.73 -5.88 -17.45
C HIS A 697 23.29 -6.46 -17.48
N ILE A 698 22.34 -5.79 -18.14
CA ILE A 698 20.97 -6.29 -18.26
C ILE A 698 20.91 -7.58 -19.09
N ILE A 699 21.72 -7.69 -20.15
CA ILE A 699 21.86 -8.95 -20.92
C ILE A 699 22.35 -10.08 -19.99
N ALA A 700 23.31 -9.82 -19.12
CA ALA A 700 23.78 -10.79 -18.13
C ALA A 700 22.67 -11.23 -17.17
N LEU A 701 21.85 -10.30 -16.68
CA LEU A 701 20.66 -10.59 -15.88
C LEU A 701 19.67 -11.48 -16.63
N LEU A 702 19.41 -11.20 -17.91
CA LEU A 702 18.50 -12.00 -18.73
C LEU A 702 19.02 -13.43 -18.96
N HIS A 703 20.33 -13.62 -19.19
CA HIS A 703 20.94 -14.96 -19.26
C HIS A 703 20.80 -15.69 -17.91
N GLN A 704 21.01 -15.00 -16.79
CA GLN A 704 20.86 -15.57 -15.46
C GLN A 704 19.42 -16.03 -15.18
N ASP A 705 18.42 -15.21 -15.54
CA ASP A 705 17.00 -15.55 -15.36
C ASP A 705 16.59 -16.77 -16.23
N GLN A 706 17.27 -16.99 -17.35
CA GLN A 706 17.09 -18.15 -18.22
C GLN A 706 17.90 -19.39 -17.78
N GLY A 707 18.70 -19.29 -16.72
CA GLY A 707 19.57 -20.39 -16.24
C GLY A 707 20.89 -20.55 -16.99
N ASN A 708 21.20 -19.67 -17.95
CA ASN A 708 22.43 -19.70 -18.74
C ASN A 708 23.60 -19.05 -17.97
N TYR A 709 24.04 -19.69 -16.88
CA TYR A 709 24.99 -19.10 -15.93
C TYR A 709 26.39 -18.85 -16.49
N LEU A 710 26.84 -19.63 -17.49
CA LEU A 710 28.13 -19.41 -18.16
C LEU A 710 28.13 -18.12 -18.98
N ASP A 711 27.08 -17.90 -19.79
CA ASP A 711 26.90 -16.66 -20.55
C ASP A 711 26.72 -15.47 -19.62
N ALA A 712 25.97 -15.63 -18.53
CA ALA A 712 25.80 -14.58 -17.53
C ALA A 712 27.14 -14.18 -16.90
N GLU A 713 27.98 -15.13 -16.49
CA GLU A 713 29.32 -14.85 -15.96
C GLU A 713 30.16 -14.07 -16.97
N SER A 714 30.19 -14.51 -18.24
CA SER A 714 30.94 -13.84 -19.31
C SER A 714 30.49 -12.39 -19.48
N MET A 715 29.18 -12.14 -19.55
CA MET A 715 28.62 -10.79 -19.74
C MET A 715 28.84 -9.90 -18.52
N TYR A 716 28.69 -10.42 -17.29
CA TYR A 716 28.97 -9.66 -16.08
C TYR A 716 30.45 -9.27 -15.97
N ARG A 717 31.38 -10.18 -16.30
CA ARG A 717 32.82 -9.86 -16.31
C ARG A 717 33.13 -8.75 -17.30
N ARG A 718 32.58 -8.81 -18.51
CA ARG A 718 32.73 -7.75 -19.52
C ARG A 718 32.17 -6.41 -19.04
N ALA A 719 30.93 -6.39 -18.51
CA ALA A 719 30.34 -5.17 -17.98
C ALA A 719 31.14 -4.60 -16.79
N LEU A 720 31.67 -5.47 -15.93
CA LEU A 720 32.49 -5.08 -14.79
C LEU A 720 33.81 -4.44 -15.25
N GLU A 721 34.55 -5.08 -16.14
CA GLU A 721 35.82 -4.55 -16.66
C GLU A 721 35.63 -3.19 -17.33
N GLY A 722 34.57 -3.04 -18.12
CA GLY A 722 34.22 -1.75 -18.73
C GLY A 722 33.84 -0.68 -17.70
N ARG A 723 33.00 -1.02 -16.70
CA ARG A 723 32.58 -0.08 -15.65
C ARG A 723 33.74 0.33 -14.75
N GLN A 724 34.66 -0.57 -14.42
CA GLN A 724 35.89 -0.23 -13.69
C GLN A 724 36.73 0.78 -14.46
N ARG A 725 36.84 0.62 -15.79
CA ARG A 725 37.60 1.53 -16.64
C ARG A 725 36.94 2.90 -16.82
N VAL A 726 35.62 2.94 -16.98
CA VAL A 726 34.87 4.16 -17.33
C VAL A 726 34.38 4.93 -16.10
N LEU A 727 33.90 4.24 -15.07
CA LEU A 727 33.25 4.83 -13.89
C LEU A 727 34.12 4.75 -12.62
N GLY A 728 35.12 3.87 -12.61
CA GLY A 728 35.95 3.57 -11.45
C GLY A 728 35.40 2.43 -10.58
N GLU A 729 36.21 1.99 -9.62
CA GLU A 729 35.93 0.81 -8.80
C GLU A 729 34.81 1.02 -7.76
N GLU A 730 34.70 2.24 -7.22
CA GLU A 730 33.74 2.57 -6.15
C GLU A 730 32.39 3.08 -6.68
N HIS A 731 32.20 3.17 -8.00
CA HIS A 731 30.94 3.62 -8.57
C HIS A 731 29.82 2.61 -8.30
N ALA A 732 28.60 3.09 -8.00
CA ALA A 732 27.45 2.26 -7.64
C ALA A 732 27.18 1.15 -8.67
N ASP A 733 27.21 1.48 -9.96
CA ASP A 733 27.05 0.51 -11.05
C ASP A 733 28.17 -0.54 -11.12
N THR A 734 29.41 -0.15 -10.81
CA THR A 734 30.54 -1.09 -10.76
C THR A 734 30.32 -2.09 -9.63
N LEU A 735 29.99 -1.59 -8.43
CA LEU A 735 29.68 -2.41 -7.26
C LEU A 735 28.47 -3.32 -7.51
N ALA A 736 27.44 -2.85 -8.23
CA ALA A 736 26.29 -3.66 -8.64
C ALA A 736 26.67 -4.80 -9.59
N SER A 737 27.58 -4.57 -10.55
CA SER A 737 28.12 -5.64 -11.40
C SER A 737 28.93 -6.66 -10.61
N ILE A 738 29.77 -6.21 -9.66
CA ILE A 738 30.54 -7.11 -8.78
C ILE A 738 29.59 -8.00 -7.97
N ASP A 739 28.58 -7.42 -7.33
CA ASP A 739 27.62 -8.18 -6.53
C ASP A 739 26.82 -9.17 -7.39
N SER A 740 26.37 -8.74 -8.57
CA SER A 740 25.58 -9.57 -9.47
C SER A 740 26.36 -10.74 -10.06
N LEU A 741 27.67 -10.57 -10.30
CA LEU A 741 28.57 -11.64 -10.77
C LEU A 741 28.67 -12.81 -9.78
N GLY A 742 28.48 -12.56 -8.47
CA GLY A 742 28.54 -13.62 -7.46
C GLY A 742 27.44 -14.68 -7.60
N VAL A 743 26.28 -14.32 -8.15
CA VAL A 743 25.14 -15.24 -8.32
C VAL A 743 25.43 -16.38 -9.30
N PRO A 744 25.83 -16.13 -10.57
CA PRO A 744 26.16 -17.21 -11.50
C PRO A 744 27.40 -18.00 -11.05
N LEU A 745 28.40 -17.37 -10.43
CA LEU A 745 29.56 -18.07 -9.87
C LEU A 745 29.14 -19.10 -8.80
N ARG A 746 28.26 -18.69 -7.88
CA ARG A 746 27.72 -19.60 -6.85
C ARG A 746 26.92 -20.75 -7.46
N ARG A 747 26.13 -20.49 -8.51
CA ARG A 747 25.35 -21.54 -9.20
C ARG A 747 26.22 -22.55 -9.94
N GLN A 748 27.42 -22.15 -10.36
CA GLN A 748 28.43 -23.02 -10.94
C GLN A 748 29.33 -23.74 -9.91
N GLY A 749 29.05 -23.57 -8.60
CA GLY A 749 29.86 -24.19 -7.54
C GLY A 749 31.14 -23.44 -7.17
N LYS A 750 31.41 -22.27 -7.77
CA LYS A 750 32.55 -21.40 -7.45
C LYS A 750 32.24 -20.49 -6.25
N ALA A 751 31.95 -21.10 -5.11
CA ALA A 751 31.42 -20.39 -3.94
C ALA A 751 32.44 -19.42 -3.30
N GLU A 752 33.74 -19.72 -3.33
CA GLU A 752 34.81 -18.84 -2.84
C GLU A 752 34.92 -17.56 -3.66
N GLU A 753 34.90 -17.68 -5.00
CA GLU A 753 34.90 -16.51 -5.88
C GLU A 753 33.66 -15.65 -5.68
N ALA A 754 32.48 -16.28 -5.56
CA ALA A 754 31.24 -15.56 -5.25
C ALA A 754 31.32 -14.79 -3.93
N ALA A 755 31.83 -15.42 -2.86
CA ALA A 755 32.02 -14.77 -1.57
C ALA A 755 32.99 -13.58 -1.66
N LYS A 756 34.06 -13.70 -2.46
CA LYS A 756 34.99 -12.59 -2.73
C LYS A 756 34.28 -11.42 -3.43
N CYS A 757 33.50 -11.69 -4.48
CA CYS A 757 32.71 -10.68 -5.17
C CYS A 757 31.78 -9.93 -4.20
N HIS A 758 30.94 -10.65 -3.45
CA HIS A 758 30.01 -10.02 -2.52
C HIS A 758 30.72 -9.22 -1.41
N ARG A 759 31.87 -9.70 -0.91
CA ARG A 759 32.65 -8.97 0.09
C ARG A 759 33.25 -7.68 -0.48
N THR A 760 33.76 -7.70 -1.71
CA THR A 760 34.27 -6.49 -2.38
C THR A 760 33.15 -5.48 -2.63
N ALA A 761 31.99 -5.92 -3.14
CA ALA A 761 30.85 -5.04 -3.34
C ALA A 761 30.34 -4.43 -2.02
N LEU A 762 30.31 -5.24 -0.95
CA LEU A 762 29.92 -4.80 0.38
C LEU A 762 30.82 -3.65 0.90
N ILE A 763 32.14 -3.83 0.87
CA ILE A 763 33.09 -2.81 1.35
C ILE A 763 32.89 -1.49 0.60
N GLY A 764 32.72 -1.55 -0.72
CA GLY A 764 32.45 -0.35 -1.53
C GLY A 764 31.13 0.32 -1.14
N ARG A 765 30.04 -0.46 -1.02
CA ARG A 765 28.72 0.06 -0.69
C ARG A 765 28.63 0.63 0.72
N GLU A 766 29.31 0.04 1.70
CA GLU A 766 29.41 0.60 3.05
C GLU A 766 30.07 1.98 3.04
N LYS A 767 31.13 2.14 2.25
CA LYS A 767 31.83 3.42 2.11
C LYS A 767 30.97 4.49 1.43
N THR A 768 30.19 4.12 0.41
CA THR A 768 29.47 5.09 -0.44
C THR A 768 28.02 5.33 -0.01
N LEU A 769 27.30 4.30 0.40
CA LEU A 769 25.86 4.33 0.70
C LEU A 769 25.56 4.22 2.21
N GLY A 770 26.55 3.76 3.00
CA GLY A 770 26.38 3.46 4.42
C GLY A 770 25.86 2.04 4.68
N GLU A 771 25.88 1.66 5.95
CA GLU A 771 25.62 0.27 6.38
C GLU A 771 24.15 -0.15 6.27
N ASP A 772 23.22 0.79 6.47
CA ASP A 772 21.78 0.52 6.52
C ASP A 772 21.09 0.69 5.15
N HIS A 773 21.84 1.05 4.09
CA HIS A 773 21.27 1.16 2.75
C HIS A 773 20.88 -0.24 2.21
N GLU A 774 19.72 -0.35 1.54
CA GLU A 774 19.18 -1.65 1.13
C GLU A 774 20.10 -2.41 0.17
N ASP A 775 20.83 -1.73 -0.72
CA ASP A 775 21.84 -2.36 -1.57
C ASP A 775 23.02 -2.93 -0.77
N THR A 776 23.44 -2.24 0.30
CA THR A 776 24.46 -2.73 1.23
C THR A 776 23.95 -3.98 1.93
N LEU A 777 22.74 -3.92 2.48
CA LEU A 777 22.08 -5.06 3.14
C LEU A 777 21.87 -6.25 2.18
N SER A 778 21.58 -5.98 0.90
CA SER A 778 21.50 -7.01 -0.14
C SER A 778 22.83 -7.71 -0.36
N SER A 779 23.95 -6.97 -0.43
CA SER A 779 25.29 -7.57 -0.52
C SER A 779 25.65 -8.38 0.72
N VAL A 780 25.31 -7.92 1.93
CA VAL A 780 25.53 -8.70 3.16
C VAL A 780 24.72 -10.02 3.12
N ASN A 781 23.48 -9.98 2.66
CA ASN A 781 22.64 -11.18 2.50
C ASN A 781 23.25 -12.15 1.48
N ASN A 782 23.70 -11.65 0.34
CA ASN A 782 24.32 -12.48 -0.69
C ASN A 782 25.64 -13.11 -0.21
N LEU A 783 26.46 -12.34 0.52
CA LEU A 783 27.67 -12.84 1.19
C LEU A 783 27.33 -13.95 2.20
N SER A 784 26.31 -13.75 3.03
CA SER A 784 25.85 -14.76 3.99
C SER A 784 25.47 -16.07 3.31
N LEU A 785 24.72 -16.01 2.20
CA LEU A 785 24.34 -17.20 1.44
C LEU A 785 25.53 -17.90 0.77
N ALA A 786 26.55 -17.15 0.35
CA ALA A 786 27.80 -17.71 -0.18
C ALA A 786 28.60 -18.40 0.94
N LEU A 787 28.77 -17.76 2.10
CA LEU A 787 29.44 -18.34 3.27
C LEU A 787 28.74 -19.62 3.77
N ARG A 788 27.40 -19.67 3.72
CA ARG A 788 26.63 -20.87 4.03
C ARG A 788 26.98 -22.03 3.10
N ARG A 789 27.16 -21.77 1.79
CA ARG A 789 27.56 -22.80 0.81
C ARG A 789 28.97 -23.31 1.08
N LEU A 790 29.86 -22.45 1.59
CA LEU A 790 31.20 -22.81 2.05
C LEU A 790 31.21 -23.52 3.42
N LYS A 791 30.04 -23.79 4.02
CA LYS A 791 29.88 -24.34 5.36
C LYS A 791 30.51 -23.49 6.47
N ASN A 792 30.83 -22.23 6.19
CA ASN A 792 31.26 -21.26 7.19
C ASN A 792 30.03 -20.64 7.86
N TYR A 793 29.31 -21.47 8.61
CA TYR A 793 27.99 -21.11 9.13
C TYR A 793 28.02 -20.04 10.21
N GLN A 794 29.12 -19.94 10.98
CA GLN A 794 29.23 -18.93 12.02
C GLN A 794 29.29 -17.52 11.44
N GLU A 795 30.16 -17.31 10.44
CA GLU A 795 30.24 -16.02 9.75
C GLU A 795 28.97 -15.72 8.96
N ALA A 796 28.37 -16.75 8.33
CA ALA A 796 27.09 -16.61 7.63
C ALA A 796 25.97 -16.12 8.56
N GLU A 797 25.89 -16.66 9.79
CA GLU A 797 24.91 -16.25 10.80
C GLU A 797 25.14 -14.80 11.22
N THR A 798 26.38 -14.39 11.50
CA THR A 798 26.71 -13.00 11.84
C THR A 798 26.28 -12.03 10.74
N MET A 799 26.59 -12.34 9.48
CA MET A 799 26.19 -11.51 8.34
C MET A 799 24.67 -11.44 8.20
N ASN A 800 23.96 -12.56 8.34
CA ASN A 800 22.51 -12.56 8.19
C ASN A 800 21.78 -11.87 9.35
N GLN A 801 22.28 -11.99 10.58
CA GLN A 801 21.76 -11.25 11.74
C GLN A 801 21.90 -9.73 11.54
N ARG A 802 23.01 -9.28 10.93
CA ARG A 802 23.19 -7.88 10.55
C ARG A 802 22.14 -7.43 9.54
N VAL A 803 21.89 -8.22 8.49
CA VAL A 803 20.84 -7.94 7.48
C VAL A 803 19.48 -7.85 8.13
N LEU A 804 19.13 -8.84 8.97
CA LEU A 804 17.85 -8.90 9.65
C LEU A 804 17.66 -7.67 10.56
N GLY A 805 18.70 -7.26 11.30
CA GLY A 805 18.67 -6.06 12.11
C GLY A 805 18.48 -4.78 11.29
N GLY A 806 19.22 -4.63 10.19
CA GLY A 806 19.10 -3.47 9.29
C GLY A 806 17.71 -3.39 8.64
N ARG A 807 17.23 -4.48 8.05
CA ARG A 807 15.90 -4.53 7.41
C ARG A 807 14.76 -4.35 8.41
N ARG A 808 14.88 -4.86 9.64
CA ARG A 808 13.91 -4.55 10.72
C ARG A 808 13.84 -3.07 11.03
N ARG A 809 14.97 -2.36 11.04
CA ARG A 809 15.01 -0.90 11.27
C ARG A 809 14.44 -0.11 10.10
N VAL A 810 14.81 -0.47 8.87
CA VAL A 810 14.52 0.31 7.66
C VAL A 810 13.15 -0.03 7.06
N LEU A 811 12.81 -1.32 6.97
CA LEU A 811 11.61 -1.83 6.28
C LEU A 811 10.53 -2.33 7.24
N GLY A 812 10.91 -2.63 8.49
CA GLY A 812 10.01 -3.18 9.51
C GLY A 812 10.03 -4.72 9.58
N GLU A 813 9.42 -5.25 10.65
CA GLU A 813 9.47 -6.67 11.02
C GLU A 813 8.81 -7.60 9.99
N ASN A 814 7.68 -7.15 9.44
CA ASN A 814 6.81 -7.97 8.58
C ASN A 814 7.06 -7.75 7.08
N HIS A 815 8.04 -6.91 6.72
CA HIS A 815 8.33 -6.66 5.31
C HIS A 815 8.86 -7.95 4.63
N PRO A 816 8.42 -8.28 3.40
CA PRO A 816 8.81 -9.53 2.73
C PRO A 816 10.32 -9.78 2.70
N ARG A 817 11.14 -8.75 2.47
CA ARG A 817 12.61 -8.86 2.50
C ARG A 817 13.17 -9.14 3.90
N THR A 818 12.56 -8.61 4.95
CA THR A 818 12.94 -8.90 6.35
C THR A 818 12.64 -10.36 6.67
N LEU A 819 11.46 -10.83 6.26
CA LEU A 819 11.04 -12.23 6.43
C LEU A 819 11.90 -13.19 5.60
N THR A 820 12.36 -12.80 4.42
CA THR A 820 13.36 -13.55 3.64
C THR A 820 14.70 -13.66 4.36
N SER A 821 15.16 -12.59 5.00
CA SER A 821 16.38 -12.68 5.84
C SER A 821 16.17 -13.56 7.07
N LEU A 822 14.98 -13.55 7.67
CA LEU A 822 14.64 -14.44 8.77
C LEU A 822 14.62 -15.91 8.30
N ASP A 823 14.00 -16.20 7.16
CA ASP A 823 13.97 -17.54 6.56
C ASP A 823 15.40 -18.02 6.21
N ASN A 824 16.24 -17.14 5.67
CA ASN A 824 17.66 -17.44 5.42
C ASN A 824 18.42 -17.77 6.71
N LEU A 825 18.03 -17.20 7.86
CA LEU A 825 18.65 -17.48 9.16
C LEU A 825 18.34 -18.92 9.59
N GLY A 826 17.09 -19.35 9.39
CA GLY A 826 16.69 -20.74 9.62
C GLY A 826 17.53 -21.72 8.79
N LEU A 827 17.77 -21.42 7.51
CA LEU A 827 18.62 -22.25 6.66
C LEU A 827 20.07 -22.33 7.15
N ILE A 828 20.62 -21.24 7.68
CA ILE A 828 21.98 -21.21 8.24
C ILE A 828 22.06 -22.03 9.52
N GLN A 829 21.07 -21.88 10.41
CA GLN A 829 20.97 -22.66 11.65
C GLN A 829 20.82 -24.16 11.37
N GLY A 830 20.01 -24.53 10.38
CA GLY A 830 19.89 -25.91 9.92
C GLY A 830 21.23 -26.45 9.41
N GLY A 831 22.00 -25.64 8.66
CA GLY A 831 23.36 -26.00 8.25
C GLY A 831 24.34 -26.24 9.41
N GLN A 832 24.16 -25.54 10.53
CA GLN A 832 24.92 -25.77 11.77
C GLN A 832 24.49 -27.03 12.54
N GLY A 833 23.41 -27.70 12.13
CA GLY A 833 22.78 -28.79 12.88
C GLY A 833 21.81 -28.33 13.97
N ASN A 834 21.54 -27.02 14.10
CA ASN A 834 20.61 -26.44 15.07
C ASN A 834 19.17 -26.50 14.55
N TYR A 835 18.69 -27.70 14.21
CA TYR A 835 17.42 -27.87 13.50
C TYR A 835 16.20 -27.39 14.27
N GLU A 836 16.20 -27.47 15.61
CA GLU A 836 15.09 -26.98 16.45
C GLU A 836 14.93 -25.46 16.30
N LYS A 837 16.04 -24.72 16.42
CA LYS A 837 16.09 -23.27 16.22
C LYS A 837 15.72 -22.89 14.78
N ALA A 838 16.13 -23.71 13.81
CA ALA A 838 15.77 -23.52 12.41
C ALA A 838 14.24 -23.64 12.20
N VAL A 839 13.59 -24.65 12.79
CA VAL A 839 12.12 -24.80 12.74
C VAL A 839 11.43 -23.58 13.35
N GLU A 840 11.83 -23.14 14.53
CA GLU A 840 11.24 -21.94 15.16
C GLU A 840 11.39 -20.70 14.27
N THR A 841 12.59 -20.51 13.71
CA THR A 841 12.90 -19.36 12.85
C THR A 841 12.08 -19.40 11.54
N HIS A 842 11.98 -20.57 10.90
CA HIS A 842 11.15 -20.75 9.71
C HIS A 842 9.65 -20.61 10.01
N GLN A 843 9.19 -21.04 11.18
CA GLN A 843 7.81 -20.82 11.63
C GLN A 843 7.50 -19.33 11.82
N GLN A 844 8.43 -18.55 12.37
CA GLN A 844 8.27 -17.09 12.46
C GLN A 844 8.23 -16.44 11.08
N ALA A 845 9.11 -16.85 10.16
CA ALA A 845 9.09 -16.36 8.79
C ALA A 845 7.78 -16.74 8.06
N TRP A 846 7.32 -17.98 8.20
CA TRP A 846 6.07 -18.47 7.67
C TRP A 846 4.87 -17.70 8.24
N ALA A 847 4.78 -17.53 9.57
CA ALA A 847 3.68 -16.79 10.19
C ALA A 847 3.64 -15.33 9.73
N GLY A 848 4.81 -14.69 9.62
CA GLY A 848 4.94 -13.35 9.04
C GLY A 848 4.46 -13.30 7.59
N ARG A 849 4.95 -14.22 6.74
CA ARG A 849 4.60 -14.31 5.31
C ARG A 849 3.13 -14.67 5.09
N ALA A 850 2.58 -15.59 5.86
CA ALA A 850 1.17 -15.95 5.82
C ALA A 850 0.27 -14.75 6.16
N LYS A 851 0.70 -13.90 7.10
CA LYS A 851 -0.01 -12.67 7.45
C LYS A 851 0.13 -11.56 6.40
N THR A 852 1.29 -11.46 5.73
CA THR A 852 1.59 -10.34 4.81
C THR A 852 1.28 -10.66 3.36
N LEU A 853 1.69 -11.83 2.88
CA LEU A 853 1.57 -12.30 1.50
C LEU A 853 0.40 -13.27 1.30
N GLY A 854 -0.12 -13.85 2.38
CA GLY A 854 -1.17 -14.87 2.35
C GLY A 854 -0.63 -16.31 2.39
N GLN A 855 -1.52 -17.25 2.69
CA GLN A 855 -1.18 -18.67 2.93
C GLN A 855 -0.62 -19.39 1.69
N HIS A 856 -1.02 -18.99 0.49
CA HIS A 856 -0.67 -19.67 -0.77
C HIS A 856 0.38 -18.93 -1.60
N HIS A 857 1.00 -17.87 -1.06
CA HIS A 857 2.05 -17.18 -1.79
C HIS A 857 3.31 -18.07 -1.88
N PRO A 858 4.04 -18.10 -3.01
CA PRO A 858 5.23 -18.95 -3.18
C PRO A 858 6.26 -18.81 -2.05
N ASP A 859 6.57 -17.58 -1.62
CA ASP A 859 7.47 -17.35 -0.48
C ASP A 859 6.94 -17.94 0.86
N THR A 860 5.62 -17.93 1.08
CA THR A 860 4.99 -18.53 2.27
C THR A 860 5.11 -20.06 2.21
N LEU A 861 4.85 -20.64 1.05
CA LEU A 861 5.00 -22.08 0.79
C LEU A 861 6.47 -22.50 0.93
N THR A 862 7.41 -21.70 0.45
CA THR A 862 8.85 -21.91 0.63
C THR A 862 9.26 -21.97 2.11
N SER A 863 8.76 -21.06 2.95
CA SER A 863 9.03 -21.16 4.41
C SER A 863 8.43 -22.43 4.99
N ARG A 864 7.22 -22.81 4.58
CA ARG A 864 6.55 -24.03 5.04
C ARG A 864 7.32 -25.29 4.61
N TYR A 865 7.80 -25.32 3.37
CA TYR A 865 8.72 -26.34 2.86
C TYR A 865 10.01 -26.41 3.68
N ASN A 866 10.63 -25.26 3.99
CA ASN A 866 11.85 -25.22 4.79
C ASN A 866 11.64 -25.73 6.23
N ILE A 867 10.45 -25.56 6.81
CA ILE A 867 10.07 -26.21 8.09
C ILE A 867 10.10 -27.73 7.94
N ALA A 868 9.50 -28.28 6.87
CA ALA A 868 9.48 -29.72 6.62
C ALA A 868 10.90 -30.29 6.43
N VAL A 869 11.77 -29.59 5.70
CA VAL A 869 13.19 -29.97 5.54
C VAL A 869 13.91 -30.01 6.89
N ALA A 870 13.68 -29.03 7.75
CA ALA A 870 14.29 -28.98 9.07
C ALA A 870 13.74 -30.09 10.01
N LEU A 871 12.46 -30.44 9.92
CA LEU A 871 11.85 -31.56 10.65
C LEU A 871 12.35 -32.92 10.16
N GLN A 872 12.48 -33.09 8.83
CA GLN A 872 13.09 -34.27 8.22
C GLN A 872 14.53 -34.46 8.73
N SER A 873 15.30 -33.38 8.84
CA SER A 873 16.66 -33.40 9.39
C SER A 873 16.70 -33.72 10.90
N GLN A 874 15.59 -33.52 11.63
CA GLN A 874 15.39 -33.97 13.01
C GLN A 874 14.88 -35.42 13.10
N SER A 875 14.74 -36.13 11.97
CA SER A 875 14.10 -37.45 11.91
C SER A 875 12.61 -37.46 12.33
N LYS A 876 11.93 -36.30 12.28
CA LYS A 876 10.48 -36.18 12.52
C LYS A 876 9.72 -36.36 11.20
N TYR A 877 9.80 -37.56 10.65
CA TYR A 877 9.33 -37.86 9.29
C TYR A 877 7.82 -37.68 9.12
N ASP A 878 7.00 -38.05 10.10
CA ASP A 878 5.53 -37.93 10.00
C ASP A 878 5.07 -36.46 9.95
N GLU A 879 5.70 -35.59 10.74
CA GLU A 879 5.40 -34.15 10.71
C GLU A 879 5.87 -33.51 9.40
N ALA A 880 7.04 -33.91 8.90
CA ALA A 880 7.58 -33.44 7.63
C ALA A 880 6.70 -33.88 6.45
N GLU A 881 6.25 -35.14 6.42
CA GLU A 881 5.36 -35.69 5.39
C GLU A 881 4.06 -34.87 5.30
N ARG A 882 3.41 -34.62 6.44
CA ARG A 882 2.16 -33.83 6.48
C ARG A 882 2.36 -32.46 5.85
N ILE A 883 3.44 -31.77 6.20
CA ILE A 883 3.73 -30.44 5.68
C ILE A 883 4.08 -30.48 4.19
N TYR A 884 4.88 -31.46 3.75
CA TYR A 884 5.20 -31.62 2.33
C TYR A 884 3.95 -31.86 1.48
N ARG A 885 2.98 -32.66 1.94
CA ARG A 885 1.71 -32.87 1.23
C ARG A 885 0.88 -31.59 1.10
N GLU A 886 0.77 -30.81 2.18
CA GLU A 886 0.06 -29.53 2.15
C GLU A 886 0.73 -28.50 1.23
N VAL A 887 2.06 -28.46 1.21
CA VAL A 887 2.82 -27.59 0.30
C VAL A 887 2.62 -28.06 -1.14
N LEU A 888 2.73 -29.35 -1.40
CA LEU A 888 2.58 -29.94 -2.74
C LEU A 888 1.21 -29.61 -3.34
N GLU A 889 0.13 -29.84 -2.59
CA GLU A 889 -1.24 -29.53 -3.05
C GLU A 889 -1.41 -28.03 -3.37
N ALA A 890 -0.83 -27.16 -2.55
CA ALA A 890 -0.88 -25.72 -2.76
C ALA A 890 -0.03 -25.28 -3.97
N GLU A 891 1.14 -25.87 -4.17
CA GLU A 891 2.03 -25.58 -5.30
C GLU A 891 1.47 -26.10 -6.62
N GLU A 892 0.95 -27.32 -6.68
CA GLU A 892 0.29 -27.90 -7.86
C GLU A 892 -0.87 -27.02 -8.33
N LYS A 893 -1.73 -26.60 -7.39
CA LYS A 893 -2.88 -25.73 -7.67
C LYS A 893 -2.47 -24.35 -8.18
N ALA A 894 -1.33 -23.83 -7.73
CA ALA A 894 -0.88 -22.47 -8.04
C ALA A 894 0.02 -22.40 -9.29
N LEU A 895 0.88 -23.39 -9.51
CA LEU A 895 2.00 -23.35 -10.45
C LEU A 895 1.91 -24.44 -11.53
N GLY A 896 1.08 -25.47 -11.30
CA GLY A 896 0.97 -26.65 -12.16
C GLY A 896 2.04 -27.72 -11.87
N ASN A 897 1.72 -28.97 -12.21
CA ASN A 897 2.44 -30.17 -11.76
C ASN A 897 3.91 -30.26 -12.20
N MET A 898 4.30 -29.56 -13.27
CA MET A 898 5.65 -29.60 -13.82
C MET A 898 6.53 -28.41 -13.39
N HIS A 899 6.05 -27.57 -12.46
CA HIS A 899 6.85 -26.44 -11.99
C HIS A 899 8.06 -26.92 -11.17
N PRO A 900 9.26 -26.32 -11.30
CA PRO A 900 10.44 -26.77 -10.55
C PRO A 900 10.27 -26.85 -9.03
N GLU A 901 9.46 -25.96 -8.44
CA GLU A 901 9.14 -26.00 -7.00
C GLU A 901 8.31 -27.23 -6.62
N VAL A 902 7.30 -27.58 -7.42
CA VAL A 902 6.50 -28.82 -7.26
C VAL A 902 7.42 -30.04 -7.31
N LEU A 903 8.30 -30.10 -8.31
CA LEU A 903 9.25 -31.21 -8.46
C LEU A 903 10.23 -31.31 -7.27
N HIS A 904 10.63 -30.18 -6.68
CA HIS A 904 11.44 -30.18 -5.45
C HIS A 904 10.67 -30.75 -4.25
N THR A 905 9.41 -30.36 -4.08
CA THR A 905 8.54 -30.88 -3.02
C THR A 905 8.26 -32.37 -3.19
N VAL A 906 7.97 -32.83 -4.42
CA VAL A 906 7.81 -34.25 -4.76
C VAL A 906 9.04 -35.07 -4.37
N ASN A 907 10.23 -34.66 -4.80
CA ASN A 907 11.47 -35.38 -4.48
C ASN A 907 11.73 -35.47 -2.97
N SER A 908 11.46 -34.37 -2.23
CA SER A 908 11.65 -34.35 -0.78
C SER A 908 10.62 -35.21 -0.05
N LEU A 909 9.36 -35.20 -0.49
CA LEU A 909 8.31 -36.08 0.02
C LEU A 909 8.60 -37.55 -0.27
N ALA A 910 9.01 -37.88 -1.50
CA ALA A 910 9.41 -39.24 -1.89
C ALA A 910 10.57 -39.74 -1.02
N THR A 911 11.55 -38.89 -0.72
CA THR A 911 12.64 -39.23 0.20
C THR A 911 12.13 -39.58 1.61
N VAL A 912 11.16 -38.82 2.13
CA VAL A 912 10.54 -39.12 3.44
C VAL A 912 9.77 -40.44 3.40
N LEU A 913 9.00 -40.69 2.34
CA LEU A 913 8.23 -41.93 2.17
C LEU A 913 9.14 -43.17 2.09
N ARG A 914 10.26 -43.08 1.36
CA ARG A 914 11.28 -44.16 1.31
C ARG A 914 11.85 -44.46 2.69
N VAL A 915 12.20 -43.43 3.46
CA VAL A 915 12.73 -43.61 4.83
C VAL A 915 11.70 -44.24 5.77
N GLN A 916 10.40 -43.99 5.55
CA GLN A 916 9.31 -44.64 6.26
C GLN A 916 8.98 -46.05 5.73
N GLY A 917 9.66 -46.55 4.69
CA GLY A 917 9.45 -47.87 4.10
C GLY A 917 8.30 -47.96 3.10
N ARG A 918 7.81 -46.83 2.58
CA ARG A 918 6.70 -46.72 1.61
C ARG A 918 7.20 -46.50 0.18
N GLU A 919 8.05 -47.40 -0.31
CA GLU A 919 8.72 -47.28 -1.61
C GLU A 919 7.73 -47.18 -2.79
N GLU A 920 6.70 -48.05 -2.83
CA GLU A 920 5.69 -48.06 -3.90
C GLU A 920 4.89 -46.75 -3.99
N GLU A 921 4.78 -46.00 -2.91
CA GLU A 921 4.10 -44.70 -2.90
C GLU A 921 5.02 -43.57 -3.35
N ALA A 922 6.30 -43.64 -2.96
CA ALA A 922 7.33 -42.72 -3.46
C ALA A 922 7.48 -42.84 -4.99
N GLU A 923 7.56 -44.06 -5.52
CA GLU A 923 7.65 -44.32 -6.96
C GLU A 923 6.41 -43.82 -7.71
N ARG A 924 5.21 -44.05 -7.16
CA ARG A 924 3.97 -43.52 -7.76
C ARG A 924 3.96 -42.00 -7.80
N LEU A 925 4.30 -41.35 -6.69
CA LEU A 925 4.35 -39.88 -6.60
C LEU A 925 5.33 -39.29 -7.63
N GLU A 926 6.52 -39.87 -7.75
CA GLU A 926 7.52 -39.45 -8.74
C GLU A 926 7.05 -39.71 -10.18
N SER A 927 6.38 -40.84 -10.44
CA SER A 927 5.86 -41.19 -11.77
C SER A 927 4.72 -40.28 -12.24
N GLU A 928 3.86 -39.82 -11.34
CA GLU A 928 2.77 -38.88 -11.62
C GLU A 928 3.28 -37.47 -11.99
N HIS A 929 4.55 -37.19 -11.66
CA HIS A 929 5.23 -35.89 -11.84
C HIS A 929 6.44 -35.96 -12.78
N CYS A 930 6.58 -37.04 -13.55
CA CYS A 930 7.56 -37.15 -14.63
C CYS A 930 6.97 -36.64 -15.95
N GLU A 931 7.83 -36.12 -16.84
CA GLU A 931 7.44 -35.94 -18.24
C GLU A 931 7.03 -37.30 -18.82
N PRO A 932 5.94 -37.40 -19.61
CA PRO A 932 5.73 -38.59 -20.41
C PRO A 932 6.96 -38.77 -21.29
N GLU A 933 7.59 -39.95 -21.23
CA GLU A 933 8.63 -40.33 -22.20
C GLU A 933 8.03 -40.13 -23.60
N GLU A 934 8.46 -39.07 -24.29
CA GLU A 934 8.29 -39.01 -25.73
C GLU A 934 9.06 -40.21 -26.29
N VAL A 935 8.29 -41.22 -26.71
CA VAL A 935 8.79 -42.31 -27.52
C VAL A 935 9.27 -41.68 -28.84
N ILE A 936 10.60 -41.55 -28.92
CA ILE A 936 11.51 -41.28 -30.07
C ILE A 936 11.84 -39.82 -30.36
#